data_AF-A0A2J6QXZ1-F1
#
_entry.id   AF-A0A2J6QXZ1-F1
#
_cell.length_a   1.000
_cell.length_b   1.000
_cell.length_c   1.000
_cell.angle_alpha   90.00
_cell.angle_beta   90.00
_cell.angle_gamma   90.00
#
_symmetry.space_group_name_H-M   'P 1'
#
loop_
_entity.id
_entity.type
_entity.pdbx_description
1 polymer ?
#
loop_
_entity_poly.entity_id
_entity_poly.type
_entity_poly.pdbx_seq_one_letter_code
_entity_poly.pdbx_strand_id
1 'polypeptide(L)'
;MKRRFQKQFGKLRAQPQPRQQAARPEHEPASQLSGAASSCFKTPDNLLRPYQYKPLQAQDAIRMVELLPGTSGDPICVKIHHRTLSDMPNCSAVSYEWGSSVREHAIFCDGRTIKVTANLLLLLSKFRNSDSSRLLWIDAICINQDDLDERSRQVQLMGKIYSDATIVLMWIGDETIYTEEAISTIRLLAALLRTFKLKSGYNELDFEPYEYEQILDSFTTDWLRETSFVGVGDLFSRHYFTRLWIIQEVALSSEALIVCGRYQIHWKPFYQAAMCIHILGSKHGLDMSIFDHLLDINLLGQLTFHKFPPSMLLILRFFSYATASDPRDYIYGYLGIFKSRSINIQMQVDYASTVEDVFRKSTEILIFEEQSLDHFTDFNVEPQCRSKTSLPSWARDFGNLVNDFCPLRVPEIEGLLGSVQTGQQRVLLEGDYLTARGLIIDSIQDVSNNLCDANFPQILLQTFISRLSGFTEMTTANIDTAAREIRQCFDRTSRLSTQPSGEESFFALIASFHIALLTDFGLISSMTSDLSAEDSKRLLDREYIHPPQLSTAFKDDPRTFECIQNIIFVKWSISQHIVSEDMPACLQLLEIRLEEKSLGVNIFKSSKGFGGHGPGGQTDEGALPAVRVGDHIVLFPTVDRPMIIREREGEEAYTLIGTAHVRNLTEIPWYEGETPELTSIRLR
;
A
#
# COMPACT_ATOMS: atom_id res chain seq x y z
N MET A 1 4.88 -40.40 -5.05
CA MET A 1 5.29 -39.07 -4.57
C MET A 1 5.75 -39.07 -3.11
N LYS A 2 4.98 -39.60 -2.15
CA LYS A 2 5.33 -39.80 -0.72
C LYS A 2 6.74 -40.39 -0.47
N ARG A 3 7.12 -41.44 -1.23
CA ARG A 3 8.46 -42.06 -1.16
C ARG A 3 9.60 -41.19 -1.70
N ARG A 4 9.36 -40.30 -2.68
CA ARG A 4 10.38 -39.35 -3.19
C ARG A 4 10.62 -38.23 -2.17
N PHE A 5 9.56 -37.70 -1.58
CA PHE A 5 9.61 -36.74 -0.47
C PHE A 5 10.33 -37.31 0.75
N GLN A 6 9.95 -38.50 1.22
CA GLN A 6 10.62 -39.16 2.36
C GLN A 6 12.12 -39.45 2.12
N LYS A 7 12.51 -39.74 0.87
CA LYS A 7 13.91 -40.04 0.52
C LYS A 7 14.79 -38.79 0.44
N GLN A 8 14.20 -37.64 0.09
CA GLN A 8 14.86 -36.34 0.13
C GLN A 8 14.97 -35.81 1.58
N PHE A 9 13.93 -36.04 2.38
CA PHE A 9 13.88 -35.72 3.82
C PHE A 9 14.84 -36.56 4.69
N GLY A 10 15.03 -37.85 4.37
CA GLY A 10 15.98 -38.71 5.09
C GLY A 10 17.44 -38.25 4.99
N LYS A 11 17.78 -37.43 3.98
CA LYS A 11 19.11 -36.84 3.82
C LYS A 11 19.33 -35.56 4.63
N LEU A 12 18.26 -34.81 4.95
CA LEU A 12 18.31 -33.58 5.73
C LEU A 12 18.32 -33.83 7.25
N ARG A 13 17.80 -34.99 7.72
CA ARG A 13 17.79 -35.39 9.14
C ARG A 13 19.11 -35.95 9.68
N ALA A 14 20.14 -36.11 8.86
CA ALA A 14 21.42 -36.61 9.33
C ALA A 14 22.18 -35.49 10.06
N GLN A 15 22.17 -35.51 11.40
CA GLN A 15 23.03 -34.67 12.23
C GLN A 15 24.51 -34.84 11.83
N PRO A 16 25.32 -33.76 11.85
CA PRO A 16 26.76 -33.90 11.65
C PRO A 16 27.37 -34.69 12.81
N GLN A 17 28.01 -35.83 12.51
CA GLN A 17 28.84 -36.54 13.49
C GLN A 17 30.01 -35.65 13.93
N PRO A 18 30.37 -35.64 15.22
CA PRO A 18 31.55 -34.91 15.69
C PRO A 18 32.81 -35.52 15.08
N ARG A 19 33.52 -34.76 14.24
CA ARG A 19 34.83 -35.18 13.71
C ARG A 19 35.87 -35.12 14.82
N GLN A 20 36.49 -36.28 15.08
CA GLN A 20 37.65 -36.44 15.94
C GLN A 20 38.82 -35.56 15.44
N GLN A 21 39.49 -34.91 16.38
CA GLN A 21 40.75 -34.20 16.16
C GLN A 21 41.80 -35.20 15.65
N ALA A 22 42.25 -35.01 14.41
CA ALA A 22 43.44 -35.65 13.86
C ALA A 22 44.51 -34.58 13.61
N ALA A 23 45.75 -34.92 13.95
CA ALA A 23 46.90 -34.05 14.07
C ALA A 23 47.28 -33.27 12.79
N ARG A 24 47.88 -32.09 13.01
CA ARG A 24 48.53 -31.23 12.01
C ARG A 24 49.65 -31.99 11.26
N PRO A 25 49.77 -31.84 9.93
CA PRO A 25 51.05 -31.91 9.25
C PRO A 25 51.61 -30.50 9.05
N GLU A 26 52.93 -30.41 9.17
CA GLU A 26 53.76 -29.22 9.06
C GLU A 26 53.79 -28.65 7.63
N HIS A 27 54.09 -27.35 7.55
CA HIS A 27 54.23 -26.55 6.33
C HIS A 27 55.46 -26.96 5.50
N GLU A 28 55.29 -27.02 4.18
CA GLU A 28 56.34 -26.70 3.19
C GLU A 28 55.80 -25.71 2.15
N PRO A 29 56.61 -24.74 1.65
CA PRO A 29 56.11 -23.61 0.89
C PRO A 29 56.08 -23.88 -0.62
N ALA A 30 54.92 -23.69 -1.25
CA ALA A 30 54.80 -23.58 -2.70
C ALA A 30 55.11 -22.14 -3.13
N SER A 31 56.37 -21.89 -3.46
CA SER A 31 56.79 -20.78 -4.31
C SER A 31 56.29 -20.98 -5.75
N GLN A 32 56.00 -19.86 -6.42
CA GLN A 32 55.73 -19.71 -7.86
C GLN A 32 54.27 -19.90 -8.30
N LEU A 33 53.52 -18.79 -8.29
CA LEU A 33 52.62 -18.34 -9.36
C LEU A 33 52.12 -16.91 -9.01
N SER A 34 53.03 -15.92 -8.96
CA SER A 34 52.70 -14.50 -8.82
C SER A 34 53.07 -13.76 -10.11
N GLY A 35 52.15 -13.69 -11.07
CA GLY A 35 52.41 -13.05 -12.37
C GLY A 35 51.40 -12.01 -12.85
N ALA A 36 50.19 -11.89 -12.26
CA ALA A 36 49.15 -11.02 -12.82
C ALA A 36 48.54 -9.98 -11.85
N ALA A 37 48.79 -10.09 -10.54
CA ALA A 37 48.19 -9.20 -9.53
C ALA A 37 49.08 -8.01 -9.08
N SER A 38 50.34 -7.92 -9.54
CA SER A 38 51.33 -6.98 -8.96
C SER A 38 51.47 -5.63 -9.67
N SER A 39 50.68 -5.33 -10.72
CA SER A 39 50.81 -4.05 -11.45
C SER A 39 49.97 -2.90 -10.88
N CYS A 40 49.06 -3.15 -9.94
CA CYS A 40 48.10 -2.14 -9.46
C CYS A 40 48.58 -1.31 -8.26
N PHE A 41 49.68 -1.69 -7.58
CA PHE A 41 50.11 -1.03 -6.35
C PHE A 41 51.57 -0.56 -6.40
N LYS A 42 51.76 0.62 -6.97
CA LYS A 42 52.85 1.54 -6.61
C LYS A 42 52.18 2.83 -6.09
N THR A 43 52.30 3.16 -4.82
CA THR A 43 51.88 4.45 -4.23
C THR A 43 53.11 5.35 -3.99
N PRO A 44 52.99 6.70 -3.82
CA PRO A 44 51.78 7.48 -3.49
C PRO A 44 51.59 8.82 -4.25
N ASP A 45 50.33 9.15 -4.59
CA ASP A 45 49.71 10.49 -4.81
C ASP A 45 48.45 10.38 -5.67
N ASN A 46 48.41 9.40 -6.59
CA ASN A 46 47.28 9.23 -7.51
C ASN A 46 46.04 8.58 -6.88
N LEU A 47 46.18 7.76 -5.82
CA LEU A 47 45.03 7.11 -5.16
C LEU A 47 44.11 8.08 -4.42
N LEU A 48 44.56 9.30 -4.11
CA LEU A 48 43.70 10.34 -3.52
C LEU A 48 42.87 11.09 -4.56
N ARG A 49 43.19 10.97 -5.86
CA ARG A 49 42.48 11.72 -6.89
C ARG A 49 41.10 11.11 -7.13
N PRO A 50 40.02 11.92 -7.07
CA PRO A 50 38.69 11.42 -7.39
C PRO A 50 38.63 11.00 -8.87
N TYR A 51 37.91 9.92 -9.13
CA TYR A 51 37.55 9.54 -10.49
C TYR A 51 36.72 10.66 -11.12
N GLN A 52 36.95 10.91 -12.41
CA GLN A 52 36.21 11.92 -13.17
C GLN A 52 35.50 11.22 -14.32
N TYR A 53 34.17 11.29 -14.31
CA TYR A 53 33.34 10.74 -15.37
C TYR A 53 33.62 11.45 -16.69
N LYS A 54 33.81 10.67 -17.75
CA LYS A 54 33.80 11.19 -19.13
C LYS A 54 32.36 11.33 -19.59
N PRO A 55 31.94 12.45 -20.20
CA PRO A 55 30.55 12.64 -20.64
C PRO A 55 30.06 11.55 -21.62
N LEU A 56 28.80 11.16 -21.49
CA LEU A 56 28.11 10.26 -22.43
C LEU A 56 27.54 11.07 -23.60
N GLN A 57 28.14 10.90 -24.78
CA GLN A 57 27.84 11.72 -25.97
C GLN A 57 26.61 11.26 -26.77
N ALA A 58 26.34 9.95 -26.87
CA ALA A 58 25.15 9.43 -27.57
C ALA A 58 23.93 9.34 -26.64
N GLN A 59 22.73 9.36 -27.23
CA GLN A 59 21.47 9.29 -26.48
C GLN A 59 21.27 7.94 -25.76
N ASP A 60 21.75 6.85 -26.36
CA ASP A 60 21.68 5.48 -25.85
C ASP A 60 23.02 5.01 -25.24
N ALA A 61 23.97 5.92 -25.05
CA ALA A 61 25.24 5.61 -24.42
C ALA A 61 25.05 5.28 -22.94
N ILE A 62 25.73 4.23 -22.49
CA ILE A 62 25.73 3.73 -21.12
C ILE A 62 27.17 3.44 -20.67
N ARG A 63 27.36 3.31 -19.36
CA ARG A 63 28.60 2.74 -18.80
C ARG A 63 28.33 1.36 -18.22
N MET A 64 29.35 0.51 -18.29
CA MET A 64 29.39 -0.80 -17.64
C MET A 64 30.60 -0.87 -16.72
N VAL A 65 30.47 -1.55 -15.60
CA VAL A 65 31.56 -1.73 -14.63
C VAL A 65 32.08 -3.17 -14.66
N GLU A 66 33.35 -3.33 -14.99
CA GLU A 66 34.06 -4.60 -14.88
C GLU A 66 34.70 -4.69 -13.49
N LEU A 67 34.14 -5.54 -12.63
CA LEU A 67 34.68 -5.86 -11.33
C LEU A 67 35.86 -6.84 -11.49
N LEU A 68 37.06 -6.41 -11.09
CA LEU A 68 38.29 -7.19 -11.27
C LEU A 68 38.42 -8.27 -10.18
N PRO A 69 39.11 -9.39 -10.48
CA PRO A 69 39.29 -10.47 -9.53
C PRO A 69 40.14 -10.05 -8.32
N GLY A 70 39.92 -10.73 -7.19
CA GLY A 70 40.67 -10.49 -5.97
C GLY A 70 40.18 -11.37 -4.82
N THR A 71 40.99 -11.48 -3.77
CA THR A 71 40.67 -12.28 -2.58
C THR A 71 40.13 -11.42 -1.45
N SER A 72 39.54 -12.05 -0.44
CA SER A 72 38.99 -11.32 0.72
C SER A 72 40.07 -10.45 1.38
N GLY A 73 39.77 -9.17 1.60
CA GLY A 73 40.70 -8.19 2.15
C GLY A 73 41.45 -7.37 1.08
N ASP A 74 41.53 -7.85 -0.17
CA ASP A 74 42.12 -7.06 -1.26
C ASP A 74 41.22 -5.86 -1.60
N PRO A 75 41.80 -4.69 -1.94
CA PRO A 75 41.03 -3.54 -2.40
C PRO A 75 40.13 -3.87 -3.61
N ILE A 76 38.92 -3.33 -3.62
CA ILE A 76 38.00 -3.49 -4.75
C ILE A 76 38.48 -2.60 -5.90
N CYS A 77 38.84 -3.24 -7.01
CA CYS A 77 39.27 -2.58 -8.23
C CYS A 77 38.27 -2.85 -9.35
N VAL A 78 37.98 -1.81 -10.15
CA VAL A 78 37.02 -1.87 -11.25
C VAL A 78 37.56 -1.16 -12.50
N LYS A 79 37.04 -1.52 -13.67
CA LYS A 79 37.21 -0.75 -14.91
C LYS A 79 35.86 -0.30 -15.44
N ILE A 80 35.80 0.93 -15.95
CA ILE A 80 34.57 1.48 -16.52
C ILE A 80 34.66 1.46 -18.05
N HIS A 81 33.67 0.83 -18.67
CA HIS A 81 33.56 0.66 -20.12
C HIS A 81 32.41 1.51 -20.65
N HIS A 82 32.68 2.34 -21.66
CA HIS A 82 31.65 3.09 -22.38
C HIS A 82 31.08 2.23 -23.51
N ARG A 83 29.75 2.10 -23.55
CA ARG A 83 29.01 1.29 -24.54
C ARG A 83 27.74 2.03 -24.97
N THR A 84 27.01 1.47 -25.92
CA THR A 84 25.64 1.85 -26.25
C THR A 84 24.71 0.68 -25.95
N LEU A 85 23.41 0.95 -25.79
CA LEU A 85 22.42 -0.12 -25.58
C LEU A 85 22.41 -1.13 -26.74
N SER A 86 22.62 -0.68 -27.97
CA SER A 86 22.68 -1.56 -29.15
C SER A 86 23.87 -2.53 -29.15
N ASP A 87 24.95 -2.19 -28.43
CA ASP A 87 26.18 -2.97 -28.32
C ASP A 87 26.39 -3.47 -26.87
N MET A 88 25.29 -3.70 -26.15
CA MET A 88 25.34 -4.18 -24.77
C MET A 88 25.74 -5.67 -24.78
N PRO A 89 26.90 -6.03 -24.21
CA PRO A 89 27.32 -7.43 -24.12
C PRO A 89 26.51 -8.17 -23.05
N ASN A 90 26.61 -9.50 -23.03
CA ASN A 90 26.06 -10.29 -21.93
C ASN A 90 26.62 -9.80 -20.59
N CYS A 91 25.76 -9.26 -19.75
CA CYS A 91 26.11 -8.68 -18.47
C CYS A 91 25.01 -8.91 -17.44
N SER A 92 25.35 -8.79 -16.16
CA SER A 92 24.37 -8.77 -15.10
C SER A 92 24.05 -7.33 -14.68
N ALA A 93 22.78 -6.99 -14.58
CA ALA A 93 22.37 -5.77 -13.88
C ALA A 93 22.22 -6.07 -12.38
N VAL A 94 22.54 -5.11 -11.53
CA VAL A 94 22.46 -5.27 -10.07
C VAL A 94 21.28 -4.48 -9.55
N SER A 95 20.39 -5.15 -8.84
CA SER A 95 19.30 -4.55 -8.08
C SER A 95 19.64 -4.66 -6.60
N TYR A 96 19.79 -3.53 -5.91
CA TYR A 96 20.21 -3.52 -4.51
C TYR A 96 19.79 -2.22 -3.82
N GLU A 97 19.57 -2.29 -2.52
CA GLU A 97 19.35 -1.11 -1.69
C GLU A 97 20.61 -0.27 -1.53
N TRP A 98 20.56 1.04 -1.82
CA TRP A 98 21.72 1.90 -1.59
C TRP A 98 22.10 2.00 -0.10
N GLY A 99 21.10 1.88 0.77
CA GLY A 99 21.21 2.00 2.22
C GLY A 99 21.46 3.46 2.60
N SER A 100 22.44 3.69 3.46
CA SER A 100 22.90 5.04 3.81
C SER A 100 23.28 5.85 2.56
N SER A 101 22.92 7.14 2.54
CA SER A 101 23.38 8.10 1.52
C SER A 101 24.86 8.46 1.66
N VAL A 102 25.52 8.06 2.76
CA VAL A 102 26.92 8.36 3.04
C VAL A 102 27.85 7.51 2.17
N ARG A 103 28.55 8.17 1.24
CA ARG A 103 29.58 7.58 0.38
C ARG A 103 30.97 7.84 0.95
N GLU A 104 31.40 6.99 1.86
CA GLU A 104 32.70 7.12 2.54
C GLU A 104 33.72 6.02 2.20
N HIS A 105 33.25 4.91 1.61
CA HIS A 105 34.09 3.76 1.29
C HIS A 105 34.73 3.91 -0.09
N ALA A 106 36.01 3.57 -0.23
CA ALA A 106 36.74 3.75 -1.48
C ALA A 106 36.83 2.45 -2.30
N ILE A 107 36.54 2.56 -3.60
CA ILE A 107 36.92 1.57 -4.61
C ILE A 107 37.80 2.24 -5.67
N PHE A 108 38.57 1.45 -6.42
CA PHE A 108 39.60 1.98 -7.32
C PHE A 108 39.27 1.71 -8.78
N CYS A 109 39.24 2.77 -9.60
CA CYS A 109 39.09 2.69 -11.04
C CYS A 109 40.26 3.37 -11.75
N ASP A 110 41.06 2.61 -12.50
CA ASP A 110 42.26 3.09 -13.20
C ASP A 110 43.20 3.92 -12.29
N GLY A 111 43.38 3.47 -11.04
CA GLY A 111 44.21 4.15 -10.04
C GLY A 111 43.61 5.43 -9.44
N ARG A 112 42.34 5.74 -9.71
CA ARG A 112 41.57 6.83 -9.10
C ARG A 112 40.50 6.29 -8.16
N THR A 113 40.03 7.11 -7.24
CA THR A 113 39.06 6.70 -6.21
C THR A 113 37.63 7.06 -6.57
N ILE A 114 36.72 6.09 -6.44
CA ILE A 114 35.27 6.27 -6.45
C ILE A 114 34.78 6.00 -5.03
N LYS A 115 33.97 6.92 -4.48
CA LYS A 115 33.35 6.73 -3.17
C LYS A 115 32.00 6.04 -3.30
N VAL A 116 31.79 4.98 -2.52
CA VAL A 116 30.57 4.16 -2.51
C VAL A 116 30.02 4.01 -1.09
N THR A 117 28.78 3.54 -0.99
CA THR A 117 28.14 3.23 0.29
C THR A 117 28.69 1.92 0.88
N ALA A 118 28.51 1.72 2.18
CA ALA A 118 28.93 0.49 2.84
C ALA A 118 28.27 -0.76 2.22
N ASN A 119 26.98 -0.68 1.89
CA ASN A 119 26.26 -1.79 1.29
C ASN A 119 26.79 -2.14 -0.11
N LEU A 120 27.11 -1.13 -0.93
CA LEU A 120 27.70 -1.37 -2.25
C LEU A 120 29.11 -1.97 -2.14
N LEU A 121 29.94 -1.55 -1.18
CA LEU A 121 31.25 -2.17 -0.96
C LEU A 121 31.11 -3.66 -0.59
N LEU A 122 30.18 -3.98 0.32
CA LEU A 122 29.90 -5.36 0.73
C LEU A 122 29.41 -6.21 -0.45
N LEU A 123 28.46 -5.68 -1.23
CA LEU A 123 27.95 -6.32 -2.45
C LEU A 123 29.09 -6.63 -3.42
N LEU A 124 29.92 -5.64 -3.76
CA LEU A 124 31.06 -5.82 -4.66
C LEU A 124 32.03 -6.87 -4.13
N SER A 125 32.30 -6.87 -2.82
CA SER A 125 33.16 -7.88 -2.19
C SER A 125 32.59 -9.30 -2.31
N LYS A 126 31.27 -9.47 -2.19
CA LYS A 126 30.59 -10.77 -2.31
C LYS A 126 30.44 -11.23 -3.76
N PHE A 127 30.33 -10.29 -4.70
CA PHE A 127 30.18 -10.58 -6.13
C PHE A 127 31.54 -10.81 -6.83
N ARG A 128 32.65 -10.37 -6.21
CA ARG A 128 34.00 -10.53 -6.74
C ARG A 128 34.41 -11.99 -6.77
N ASN A 129 34.83 -12.47 -7.93
CA ASN A 129 35.46 -13.79 -8.06
C ASN A 129 36.96 -13.68 -7.75
N SER A 130 37.59 -14.79 -7.36
CA SER A 130 39.04 -14.81 -7.08
C SER A 130 39.92 -14.83 -8.34
N ASP A 131 39.38 -15.29 -9.46
CA ASP A 131 40.16 -15.64 -10.66
C ASP A 131 39.65 -15.01 -11.97
N SER A 132 38.47 -14.40 -11.96
CA SER A 132 37.79 -13.89 -13.15
C SER A 132 37.14 -12.53 -12.90
N SER A 133 37.16 -11.66 -13.91
CA SER A 133 36.39 -10.41 -13.87
C SER A 133 34.90 -10.68 -14.08
N ARG A 134 34.05 -9.79 -13.58
CA ARG A 134 32.60 -9.79 -13.84
C ARG A 134 32.15 -8.46 -14.40
N LEU A 135 31.41 -8.49 -15.51
CA LEU A 135 30.82 -7.28 -16.09
C LEU A 135 29.42 -7.06 -15.51
N LEU A 136 29.23 -5.90 -14.89
CA LEU A 136 28.03 -5.51 -14.16
C LEU A 136 27.51 -4.16 -14.65
N TRP A 137 26.21 -3.95 -14.54
CA TRP A 137 25.61 -2.61 -14.52
C TRP A 137 25.15 -2.30 -13.10
N ILE A 138 25.68 -1.21 -12.52
CA ILE A 138 25.38 -0.75 -11.16
C ILE A 138 25.12 0.75 -11.26
N ASP A 139 23.87 1.16 -11.09
CA ASP A 139 23.41 2.55 -11.19
C ASP A 139 24.31 3.57 -10.46
N ALA A 140 24.75 3.28 -9.24
CA ALA A 140 25.58 4.19 -8.44
C ALA A 140 27.00 4.41 -8.99
N ILE A 141 27.49 3.54 -9.89
CA ILE A 141 28.81 3.63 -10.54
C ILE A 141 28.69 3.95 -12.03
N CYS A 142 27.68 3.42 -12.70
CA CYS A 142 27.53 3.57 -14.14
C CYS A 142 26.94 4.94 -14.52
N ILE A 143 26.18 5.55 -13.62
CA ILE A 143 25.56 6.88 -13.80
C ILE A 143 26.36 7.92 -13.00
N ASN A 144 26.70 9.04 -13.63
CA ASN A 144 27.22 10.20 -12.92
C ASN A 144 26.09 10.89 -12.15
N GLN A 145 25.94 10.53 -10.88
CA GLN A 145 24.85 10.98 -10.02
C GLN A 145 24.86 12.50 -9.73
N ASP A 146 26.01 13.16 -9.95
CA ASP A 146 26.18 14.60 -9.73
C ASP A 146 25.80 15.45 -10.96
N ASP A 147 25.56 14.81 -12.11
CA ASP A 147 25.10 15.45 -13.36
C ASP A 147 23.62 15.11 -13.57
N LEU A 148 22.73 16.08 -13.30
CA LEU A 148 21.28 15.87 -13.37
C LEU A 148 20.79 15.53 -14.79
N ASP A 149 21.40 16.12 -15.82
CA ASP A 149 21.04 15.85 -17.23
C ASP A 149 21.46 14.43 -17.62
N GLU A 150 22.64 13.98 -17.18
CA GLU A 150 23.05 12.59 -17.34
C GLU A 150 22.14 11.65 -16.55
N ARG A 151 21.87 11.94 -15.28
CA ARG A 151 21.00 11.12 -14.41
C ARG A 151 19.61 10.96 -15.04
N SER A 152 19.00 12.05 -15.47
CA SER A 152 17.70 12.05 -16.17
C SER A 152 17.71 11.13 -17.38
N ARG A 153 18.69 11.28 -18.27
CA ARG A 153 18.83 10.45 -19.46
C ARG A 153 19.04 8.97 -19.11
N GLN A 154 19.90 8.66 -18.13
CA GLN A 154 20.18 7.28 -17.77
C GLN A 154 18.98 6.61 -17.08
N VAL A 155 18.25 7.32 -16.22
CA VAL A 155 17.01 6.82 -15.59
C VAL A 155 15.94 6.52 -16.65
N GLN A 156 15.82 7.37 -17.67
CA GLN A 156 14.95 7.11 -18.82
C GLN A 156 15.28 5.79 -19.56
N LEU A 157 16.55 5.36 -19.53
CA LEU A 157 17.02 4.12 -20.15
C LEU A 157 16.96 2.89 -19.22
N MET A 158 16.81 3.07 -17.90
CA MET A 158 16.88 1.96 -16.93
C MET A 158 15.96 0.80 -17.27
N GLY A 159 14.71 1.07 -17.66
CA GLY A 159 13.79 -0.01 -18.04
C GLY A 159 14.33 -0.91 -19.17
N LYS A 160 15.06 -0.33 -20.14
CA LYS A 160 15.70 -1.08 -21.22
C LYS A 160 16.95 -1.81 -20.75
N ILE A 161 17.76 -1.19 -19.91
CA ILE A 161 18.98 -1.78 -19.32
C ILE A 161 18.64 -3.06 -18.54
N TYR A 162 17.63 -3.02 -17.66
CA TYR A 162 17.22 -4.19 -16.88
C TYR A 162 16.53 -5.25 -17.74
N SER A 163 15.81 -4.84 -18.79
CA SER A 163 15.20 -5.77 -19.75
C SER A 163 16.22 -6.48 -20.64
N ASP A 164 17.34 -5.85 -20.98
CA ASP A 164 18.38 -6.40 -21.87
C ASP A 164 19.50 -7.11 -21.12
N ALA A 165 19.60 -6.93 -19.81
CA ALA A 165 20.54 -7.65 -18.97
C ALA A 165 20.29 -9.16 -19.07
N THR A 166 21.38 -9.95 -19.12
CA THR A 166 21.28 -11.42 -19.14
C THR A 166 20.60 -11.95 -17.87
N ILE A 167 20.87 -11.31 -16.74
CA ILE A 167 20.27 -11.63 -15.45
C ILE A 167 20.32 -10.40 -14.54
N VAL A 168 19.27 -10.21 -13.73
CA VAL A 168 19.23 -9.22 -12.66
C VAL A 168 19.60 -9.90 -11.34
N LEU A 169 20.68 -9.43 -10.72
CA LEU A 169 21.14 -9.89 -9.41
C LEU A 169 20.48 -9.04 -8.33
N MET A 170 19.53 -9.62 -7.60
CA MET A 170 18.79 -8.99 -6.51
C MET A 170 19.56 -9.19 -5.19
N TRP A 171 20.38 -8.22 -4.79
CA TRP A 171 21.12 -8.26 -3.53
C TRP A 171 20.21 -7.81 -2.38
N ILE A 172 19.86 -8.74 -1.50
CA ILE A 172 18.96 -8.50 -0.35
C ILE A 172 19.71 -8.40 0.99
N GLY A 173 21.03 -8.29 0.96
CA GLY A 173 21.91 -8.19 2.12
C GLY A 173 22.71 -9.45 2.41
N ASP A 174 23.42 -9.44 3.55
CA ASP A 174 24.25 -10.56 3.96
C ASP A 174 23.44 -11.70 4.61
N GLU A 175 24.03 -12.88 4.56
CA GLU A 175 23.49 -14.12 5.13
C GLU A 175 23.43 -14.07 6.67
N THR A 176 22.42 -14.74 7.25
CA THR A 176 22.31 -15.03 8.68
C THR A 176 22.48 -16.54 8.91
N ILE A 177 22.53 -16.95 10.18
CA ILE A 177 22.58 -18.38 10.54
C ILE A 177 21.35 -19.17 10.06
N TYR A 178 20.26 -18.48 9.72
CA TYR A 178 18.99 -19.09 9.28
C TYR A 178 18.83 -19.12 7.75
N THR A 179 19.69 -18.43 6.98
CA THR A 179 19.50 -18.24 5.54
C THR A 179 19.51 -19.55 4.74
N GLU A 180 20.36 -20.51 5.10
CA GLU A 180 20.44 -21.79 4.39
C GLU A 180 19.16 -22.62 4.53
N GLU A 181 18.67 -22.70 5.76
CA GLU A 181 17.42 -23.40 6.08
C GLU A 181 16.24 -22.70 5.41
N ALA A 182 16.18 -21.37 5.49
CA ALA A 182 15.14 -20.56 4.85
C ALA A 182 15.07 -20.81 3.33
N ILE A 183 16.20 -20.83 2.62
CA ILE A 183 16.22 -21.11 1.18
C ILE A 183 15.77 -22.54 0.87
N SER A 184 16.08 -23.49 1.73
CA SER A 184 15.61 -24.87 1.60
C SER A 184 14.09 -24.96 1.79
N THR A 185 13.55 -24.26 2.78
CA THR A 185 12.11 -24.10 3.06
C THR A 185 11.39 -23.43 1.90
N ILE A 186 11.92 -22.33 1.37
CA ILE A 186 11.36 -21.62 0.20
C ILE A 186 11.27 -22.55 -1.02
N ARG A 187 12.33 -23.33 -1.31
CA ARG A 187 12.30 -24.30 -2.41
C ARG A 187 11.23 -25.37 -2.23
N LEU A 188 11.01 -25.81 -0.99
CA LEU A 188 9.97 -26.78 -0.66
C LEU A 188 8.57 -26.21 -0.88
N LEU A 189 8.32 -25.00 -0.36
CA LEU A 189 7.04 -24.28 -0.52
C LEU A 189 6.74 -23.99 -1.99
N ALA A 190 7.75 -23.58 -2.77
CA ALA A 190 7.60 -23.40 -4.21
C ALA A 190 7.25 -24.70 -4.95
N ALA A 191 7.83 -25.83 -4.53
CA ALA A 191 7.51 -27.13 -5.08
C ALA A 191 6.09 -27.58 -4.68
N LEU A 192 5.67 -27.26 -3.46
CA LEU A 192 4.33 -27.50 -2.95
C LEU A 192 3.28 -26.71 -3.73
N LEU A 193 3.53 -25.42 -3.98
CA LEU A 193 2.62 -24.57 -4.76
C LEU A 193 2.28 -25.20 -6.12
N ARG A 194 3.26 -25.83 -6.78
CA ARG A 194 3.07 -26.48 -8.10
C ARG A 194 2.13 -27.68 -8.07
N THR A 195 1.72 -28.14 -6.88
CA THR A 195 0.74 -29.22 -6.72
C THR A 195 -0.71 -28.70 -6.67
N PHE A 196 -0.91 -27.39 -6.46
CA PHE A 196 -2.23 -26.76 -6.54
C PHE A 196 -2.61 -26.51 -8.01
N LYS A 197 -3.91 -26.58 -8.33
CA LYS A 197 -4.42 -26.14 -9.64
C LYS A 197 -4.86 -24.69 -9.55
N LEU A 198 -4.45 -23.86 -10.50
CA LEU A 198 -5.00 -22.50 -10.65
C LEU A 198 -6.47 -22.59 -11.09
N LYS A 199 -7.36 -21.83 -10.44
CA LYS A 199 -8.68 -21.54 -11.00
C LYS A 199 -8.53 -20.60 -12.18
N SER A 200 -9.36 -20.80 -13.20
CA SER A 200 -9.48 -19.87 -14.32
C SER A 200 -10.35 -18.69 -13.89
N GLY A 201 -9.78 -17.49 -13.76
CA GLY A 201 -10.50 -16.28 -13.36
C GLY A 201 -9.60 -15.04 -13.37
N TYR A 202 -10.19 -13.86 -13.14
CA TYR A 202 -9.46 -12.59 -13.14
C TYR A 202 -8.38 -12.53 -12.06
N ASN A 203 -8.49 -13.27 -10.96
CA ASN A 203 -7.41 -13.39 -9.96
C ASN A 203 -6.79 -14.79 -10.05
N GLU A 204 -5.59 -14.90 -10.64
CA GLU A 204 -4.77 -16.13 -10.64
C GLU A 204 -4.31 -16.55 -9.21
N LEU A 205 -4.88 -15.95 -8.16
CA LEU A 205 -4.65 -16.31 -6.76
C LEU A 205 -5.67 -17.33 -6.23
N ASP A 206 -6.74 -17.63 -6.98
CA ASP A 206 -7.68 -18.66 -6.58
C ASP A 206 -7.19 -20.05 -7.03
N PHE A 207 -7.08 -21.00 -6.10
CA PHE A 207 -6.65 -22.37 -6.39
C PHE A 207 -7.77 -23.39 -6.13
N GLU A 208 -7.87 -24.43 -6.97
CA GLU A 208 -8.66 -25.61 -6.65
C GLU A 208 -7.80 -26.63 -5.90
N PRO A 209 -8.31 -27.19 -4.79
CA PRO A 209 -7.61 -28.24 -4.08
C PRO A 209 -7.45 -29.53 -4.90
N TYR A 210 -6.37 -30.27 -4.64
CA TYR A 210 -6.14 -31.60 -5.22
C TYR A 210 -6.75 -32.70 -4.32
N GLU A 211 -6.93 -33.90 -4.86
CA GLU A 211 -7.30 -35.16 -4.16
C GLU A 211 -6.46 -35.51 -2.90
N TYR A 212 -5.33 -34.82 -2.65
CA TYR A 212 -4.43 -35.06 -1.52
C TYR A 212 -4.36 -33.91 -0.51
N GLU A 213 -5.32 -32.98 -0.54
CA GLU A 213 -5.39 -31.79 0.32
C GLU A 213 -5.19 -32.09 1.82
N GLN A 214 -5.78 -33.16 2.35
CA GLN A 214 -5.63 -33.56 3.76
C GLN A 214 -4.19 -33.93 4.16
N ILE A 215 -3.40 -34.47 3.23
CA ILE A 215 -1.98 -34.82 3.47
C ILE A 215 -1.11 -33.55 3.43
N LEU A 216 -1.53 -32.55 2.66
CA LEU A 216 -0.84 -31.26 2.56
C LEU A 216 -1.18 -30.35 3.74
N ASP A 217 -2.43 -30.35 4.21
CA ASP A 217 -2.89 -29.57 5.36
C ASP A 217 -2.21 -30.02 6.66
N SER A 218 -2.13 -31.34 6.90
CA SER A 218 -1.41 -31.87 8.07
C SER A 218 0.09 -31.59 8.01
N PHE A 219 0.71 -31.70 6.83
CA PHE A 219 2.13 -31.40 6.64
C PHE A 219 2.45 -29.91 6.85
N THR A 220 1.58 -29.00 6.40
CA THR A 220 1.83 -27.55 6.43
C THR A 220 1.54 -26.92 7.79
N THR A 221 0.52 -27.40 8.50
CA THR A 221 0.16 -26.90 9.84
C THR A 221 1.26 -27.15 10.87
N ASP A 222 1.90 -28.33 10.82
CA ASP A 222 3.01 -28.67 11.71
C ASP A 222 4.28 -27.88 11.34
N TRP A 223 4.54 -27.67 10.05
CA TRP A 223 5.73 -26.95 9.57
C TRP A 223 5.70 -25.46 9.88
N LEU A 224 4.55 -24.78 9.73
CA LEU A 224 4.39 -23.35 10.00
C LEU A 224 4.64 -22.98 11.48
N ARG A 225 4.71 -23.98 12.37
CA ARG A 225 5.01 -23.81 13.81
C ARG A 225 6.50 -24.06 14.16
N GLU A 226 7.33 -24.47 13.20
CA GLU A 226 8.77 -24.71 13.41
C GLU A 226 9.63 -23.45 13.24
N THR A 227 10.80 -23.43 13.87
CA THR A 227 11.80 -22.32 13.83
C THR A 227 12.31 -21.97 12.43
N SER A 228 12.09 -22.84 11.44
CA SER A 228 12.52 -22.66 10.05
C SER A 228 11.86 -21.47 9.34
N PHE A 229 10.69 -21.02 9.84
CA PHE A 229 9.98 -19.85 9.32
C PHE A 229 10.55 -18.52 9.82
N VAL A 230 11.34 -18.51 10.89
CA VAL A 230 12.07 -17.31 11.33
C VAL A 230 13.03 -16.84 10.24
N GLY A 231 13.73 -17.78 9.59
CA GLY A 231 14.61 -17.45 8.47
C GLY A 231 13.86 -17.00 7.21
N VAL A 232 12.66 -17.54 6.95
CA VAL A 232 11.82 -17.06 5.83
C VAL A 232 11.29 -15.67 6.13
N GLY A 233 10.82 -15.42 7.35
CA GLY A 233 10.43 -14.10 7.84
C GLY A 233 11.57 -13.08 7.71
N ASP A 234 12.79 -13.44 8.12
CA ASP A 234 13.99 -12.60 7.94
C ASP A 234 14.23 -12.23 6.47
N LEU A 235 14.12 -13.19 5.55
CA LEU A 235 14.34 -12.92 4.12
C LEU A 235 13.20 -12.08 3.50
N PHE A 236 11.95 -12.32 3.90
CA PHE A 236 10.80 -11.61 3.35
C PHE A 236 10.68 -10.20 3.92
N SER A 237 11.14 -9.97 5.15
CA SER A 237 11.07 -8.67 5.83
C SER A 237 12.29 -7.77 5.54
N ARG A 238 13.10 -8.12 4.54
CA ARG A 238 14.24 -7.26 4.13
C ARG A 238 13.71 -5.98 3.48
N HIS A 239 14.21 -4.83 3.96
CA HIS A 239 13.93 -3.49 3.41
C HIS A 239 14.12 -3.36 1.90
N TYR A 240 14.92 -4.22 1.28
CA TYR A 240 15.00 -4.34 -0.18
C TYR A 240 13.61 -4.38 -0.84
N PHE A 241 12.64 -5.10 -0.27
CA PHE A 241 11.30 -5.29 -0.86
C PHE A 241 10.38 -4.07 -0.73
N THR A 242 10.73 -3.07 0.09
CA THR A 242 9.96 -1.82 0.21
C THR A 242 10.39 -0.75 -0.79
N ARG A 243 11.43 -0.99 -1.59
CA ARG A 243 11.97 0.02 -2.50
C ARG A 243 11.18 0.11 -3.78
N LEU A 244 10.84 1.31 -4.21
CA LEU A 244 10.10 1.51 -5.45
C LEU A 244 10.88 1.02 -6.69
N TRP A 245 12.17 1.34 -6.76
CA TRP A 245 13.01 1.02 -7.92
C TRP A 245 13.07 -0.47 -8.23
N ILE A 246 13.03 -1.35 -7.22
CA ILE A 246 13.11 -2.79 -7.44
C ILE A 246 11.93 -3.33 -8.26
N ILE A 247 10.80 -2.61 -8.29
CA ILE A 247 9.60 -3.05 -9.01
C ILE A 247 9.89 -3.10 -10.51
N GLN A 248 10.40 -2.01 -11.09
CA GLN A 248 10.78 -1.97 -12.50
C GLN A 248 11.97 -2.88 -12.81
N GLU A 249 12.97 -2.90 -11.93
CA GLU A 249 14.19 -3.67 -12.13
C GLU A 249 13.92 -5.18 -12.23
N VAL A 250 12.99 -5.68 -11.41
CA VAL A 250 12.63 -7.11 -11.38
C VAL A 250 11.52 -7.43 -12.38
N ALA A 251 10.47 -6.60 -12.47
CA ALA A 251 9.33 -6.88 -13.34
C ALA A 251 9.67 -6.87 -14.83
N LEU A 252 10.68 -6.10 -15.25
CA LEU A 252 11.15 -6.06 -16.64
C LEU A 252 12.26 -7.06 -16.94
N SER A 253 12.82 -7.72 -15.93
CA SER A 253 13.93 -8.65 -16.11
C SER A 253 13.52 -9.88 -16.90
N SER A 254 14.37 -10.34 -17.81
CA SER A 254 14.20 -11.66 -18.46
C SER A 254 14.49 -12.80 -17.49
N GLU A 255 15.44 -12.59 -16.59
CA GLU A 255 15.83 -13.53 -15.55
C GLU A 255 16.28 -12.75 -14.30
N ALA A 256 15.89 -13.20 -13.12
CA ALA A 256 16.28 -12.60 -11.85
C ALA A 256 16.71 -13.66 -10.82
N LEU A 257 17.76 -13.33 -10.07
CA LEU A 257 18.39 -14.17 -9.06
C LEU A 257 18.55 -13.39 -7.76
N ILE A 258 17.90 -13.86 -6.69
CA ILE A 258 18.12 -13.37 -5.34
C ILE A 258 19.45 -13.86 -4.84
N VAL A 259 20.23 -12.93 -4.29
CA VAL A 259 21.53 -13.16 -3.66
C VAL A 259 21.46 -12.64 -2.23
N CYS A 260 21.63 -13.55 -1.28
CA CYS A 260 21.72 -13.25 0.15
C CYS A 260 23.04 -13.84 0.67
N GLY A 261 24.04 -12.98 0.81
CA GLY A 261 25.40 -13.41 1.11
C GLY A 261 25.90 -14.44 0.08
N ARG A 262 26.32 -15.63 0.54
CA ARG A 262 26.75 -16.74 -0.31
C ARG A 262 25.63 -17.57 -0.95
N TYR A 263 24.38 -17.38 -0.51
CA TYR A 263 23.26 -18.20 -0.95
C TYR A 263 22.46 -17.52 -2.06
N GLN A 264 21.91 -18.34 -2.96
CA GLN A 264 21.22 -17.85 -4.15
C GLN A 264 19.97 -18.67 -4.45
N ILE A 265 18.94 -17.98 -4.95
CA ILE A 265 17.70 -18.59 -5.41
C ILE A 265 17.08 -17.74 -6.52
N HIS A 266 16.57 -18.37 -7.58
CA HIS A 266 15.86 -17.64 -8.63
C HIS A 266 14.62 -16.94 -8.07
N TRP A 267 14.25 -15.80 -8.67
CA TRP A 267 13.08 -15.03 -8.26
C TRP A 267 11.78 -15.84 -8.29
N LYS A 268 11.57 -16.65 -9.34
CA LYS A 268 10.34 -17.44 -9.52
C LYS A 268 10.02 -18.37 -8.33
N PRO A 269 10.91 -19.27 -7.88
CA PRO A 269 10.63 -20.08 -6.69
C PRO A 269 10.50 -19.27 -5.39
N PHE A 270 11.17 -18.11 -5.27
CA PHE A 270 11.02 -17.26 -4.09
C PHE A 270 9.61 -16.68 -3.98
N TYR A 271 9.12 -16.06 -5.07
CA TYR A 271 7.74 -15.59 -5.17
C TYR A 271 6.72 -16.73 -5.01
N GLN A 272 6.96 -17.89 -5.62
CA GLN A 272 6.06 -19.05 -5.47
C GLN A 272 5.90 -19.50 -4.02
N ALA A 273 6.95 -19.38 -3.19
CA ALA A 273 6.85 -19.67 -1.78
C ALA A 273 6.00 -18.63 -1.03
N ALA A 274 6.18 -17.33 -1.34
CA ALA A 274 5.35 -16.26 -0.79
C ALA A 274 3.86 -16.46 -1.10
N MET A 275 3.54 -16.88 -2.33
CA MET A 275 2.16 -17.16 -2.71
C MET A 275 1.62 -18.38 -1.97
N CYS A 276 2.43 -19.44 -1.83
CA CYS A 276 2.05 -20.63 -1.06
C CYS A 276 1.75 -20.29 0.41
N ILE A 277 2.61 -19.47 1.02
CA ILE A 277 2.46 -19.02 2.41
C ILE A 277 1.17 -18.21 2.57
N HIS A 278 0.90 -17.26 1.66
CA HIS A 278 -0.32 -16.46 1.68
C HIS A 278 -1.59 -17.33 1.61
N ILE A 279 -1.67 -18.26 0.66
CA ILE A 279 -2.83 -19.15 0.49
C ILE A 279 -3.06 -20.01 1.72
N LEU A 280 -2.01 -20.65 2.25
CA LEU A 280 -2.10 -21.51 3.43
C LEU A 280 -2.48 -20.71 4.68
N GLY A 281 -1.91 -19.51 4.83
CA GLY A 281 -2.24 -18.58 5.90
C GLY A 281 -3.71 -18.20 5.91
N SER A 282 -4.25 -17.76 4.77
CA SER A 282 -5.66 -17.42 4.61
C SER A 282 -6.58 -18.62 4.85
N LYS A 283 -6.23 -19.81 4.35
CA LYS A 283 -7.05 -21.02 4.51
C LYS A 283 -7.15 -21.47 5.98
N HIS A 284 -6.05 -21.37 6.73
CA HIS A 284 -5.96 -21.88 8.10
C HIS A 284 -6.12 -20.79 9.17
N GLY A 285 -6.39 -19.53 8.77
CA GLY A 285 -6.55 -18.41 9.69
C GLY A 285 -5.29 -18.12 10.51
N LEU A 286 -4.12 -18.29 9.91
CA LEU A 286 -2.84 -18.08 10.59
C LEU A 286 -2.50 -16.61 10.66
N ASP A 287 -1.81 -16.22 11.73
CA ASP A 287 -1.21 -14.90 11.81
C ASP A 287 -0.02 -14.81 10.85
N MET A 288 -0.13 -13.89 9.90
CA MET A 288 0.87 -13.66 8.85
C MET A 288 1.77 -12.46 9.17
N SER A 289 1.61 -11.86 10.36
CA SER A 289 2.38 -10.69 10.84
C SER A 289 3.89 -10.91 10.83
N ILE A 290 4.37 -12.15 10.89
CA ILE A 290 5.80 -12.49 10.80
C ILE A 290 6.40 -12.30 9.39
N PHE A 291 5.56 -11.99 8.38
CA PHE A 291 5.98 -11.78 6.99
C PHE A 291 5.59 -10.38 6.50
N ASP A 292 6.33 -9.37 6.93
CA ASP A 292 6.02 -7.94 6.69
C ASP A 292 5.72 -7.61 5.22
N HIS A 293 6.47 -8.17 4.27
CA HIS A 293 6.36 -7.87 2.84
C HIS A 293 5.79 -9.03 2.01
N LEU A 294 5.01 -9.94 2.62
CA LEU A 294 4.47 -11.10 1.90
C LEU A 294 3.60 -10.70 0.70
N LEU A 295 2.71 -9.73 0.89
CA LEU A 295 1.81 -9.24 -0.14
C LEU A 295 2.59 -8.52 -1.25
N ASP A 296 3.55 -7.69 -0.88
CA ASP A 296 4.45 -6.94 -1.75
C ASP A 296 5.22 -7.85 -2.71
N ILE A 297 5.84 -8.91 -2.16
CA ILE A 297 6.54 -9.95 -2.92
C ILE A 297 5.59 -10.66 -3.88
N ASN A 298 4.35 -10.94 -3.45
CA ASN A 298 3.34 -11.56 -4.29
C ASN A 298 2.92 -10.65 -5.45
N LEU A 299 2.64 -9.37 -5.19
CA LEU A 299 2.27 -8.39 -6.21
C LEU A 299 3.38 -8.20 -7.24
N LEU A 300 4.64 -8.12 -6.79
CA LEU A 300 5.79 -8.02 -7.69
C LEU A 300 5.94 -9.28 -8.56
N GLY A 301 5.73 -10.47 -7.99
CA GLY A 301 5.78 -11.72 -8.73
C GLY A 301 4.65 -11.85 -9.75
N GLN A 302 3.45 -11.38 -9.40
CA GLN A 302 2.31 -11.24 -10.31
C GLN A 302 2.64 -10.30 -11.47
N LEU A 303 3.19 -9.11 -11.19
CA LEU A 303 3.62 -8.17 -12.22
C LEU A 303 4.73 -8.76 -13.12
N THR A 304 5.62 -9.60 -12.58
CA THR A 304 6.73 -10.19 -13.33
C THR A 304 6.28 -11.34 -14.24
N PHE A 305 5.50 -12.29 -13.72
CA PHE A 305 5.25 -13.58 -14.39
C PHE A 305 3.85 -13.73 -14.96
N HIS A 306 2.90 -12.90 -14.52
CA HIS A 306 1.49 -13.04 -14.85
C HIS A 306 1.04 -11.88 -15.73
N LYS A 307 0.08 -12.15 -16.61
CA LYS A 307 -0.46 -11.14 -17.54
C LYS A 307 -1.54 -10.32 -16.84
N PHE A 308 -1.14 -9.49 -15.87
CA PHE A 308 -2.02 -8.59 -15.11
C PHE A 308 -1.79 -7.12 -15.49
N PRO A 309 -2.73 -6.24 -15.14
CA PRO A 309 -3.57 -5.48 -16.05
C PRO A 309 -2.83 -4.30 -16.74
N PRO A 310 -3.34 -3.82 -17.88
CA PRO A 310 -2.78 -2.70 -18.64
C PRO A 310 -3.06 -1.32 -18.00
N SER A 311 -3.53 -1.24 -16.75
CA SER A 311 -3.93 0.01 -16.10
C SER A 311 -2.77 0.65 -15.33
N MET A 312 -2.50 1.90 -15.65
CA MET A 312 -1.51 2.74 -14.97
C MET A 312 -1.94 2.97 -13.51
N LEU A 313 -3.21 3.31 -13.26
CA LEU A 313 -3.74 3.56 -11.92
C LEU A 313 -3.65 2.32 -11.03
N LEU A 314 -4.00 1.15 -11.56
CA LEU A 314 -4.00 -0.09 -10.79
C LEU A 314 -2.57 -0.53 -10.43
N ILE A 315 -1.60 -0.36 -11.33
CA ILE A 315 -0.18 -0.58 -11.01
C ILE A 315 0.26 0.35 -9.87
N LEU A 316 -0.04 1.65 -9.98
CA LEU A 316 0.32 2.63 -8.94
C LEU A 316 -0.35 2.35 -7.59
N ARG A 317 -1.57 1.79 -7.58
CA ARG A 317 -2.28 1.40 -6.37
C ARG A 317 -1.66 0.16 -5.72
N PHE A 318 -1.37 -0.88 -6.49
CA PHE A 318 -0.75 -2.12 -5.99
C PHE A 318 0.60 -1.87 -5.31
N PHE A 319 1.37 -0.91 -5.80
CA PHE A 319 2.71 -0.61 -5.27
C PHE A 319 2.79 0.68 -4.48
N SER A 320 1.66 1.14 -3.93
CA SER A 320 1.60 2.35 -3.12
C SER A 320 2.35 2.27 -1.79
N TYR A 321 2.68 1.06 -1.31
CA TYR A 321 3.55 0.83 -0.15
C TYR A 321 5.02 1.17 -0.43
N ALA A 322 5.43 1.16 -1.70
CA ALA A 322 6.84 1.23 -2.05
C ALA A 322 7.41 2.63 -1.84
N THR A 323 8.69 2.74 -1.50
CA THR A 323 9.31 3.98 -1.04
C THR A 323 10.41 4.46 -1.98
N ALA A 324 10.51 5.79 -2.12
CA ALA A 324 11.59 6.45 -2.85
C ALA A 324 11.99 7.75 -2.13
N SER A 325 13.27 8.14 -2.21
CA SER A 325 13.77 9.36 -1.57
C SER A 325 13.42 10.63 -2.35
N ASP A 326 13.39 10.56 -3.68
CA ASP A 326 12.96 11.66 -4.54
C ASP A 326 11.48 11.46 -4.90
N PRO A 327 10.58 12.39 -4.56
CA PRO A 327 9.16 12.22 -4.86
C PRO A 327 8.84 11.99 -6.35
N ARG A 328 9.68 12.48 -7.28
CA ARG A 328 9.46 12.27 -8.73
C ARG A 328 9.62 10.80 -9.13
N ASP A 329 10.36 10.02 -8.35
CA ASP A 329 10.59 8.61 -8.61
C ASP A 329 9.31 7.77 -8.44
N TYR A 330 8.30 8.28 -7.71
CA TYR A 330 6.96 7.67 -7.65
C TYR A 330 6.26 7.59 -9.01
N ILE A 331 6.76 8.30 -10.01
CA ILE A 331 6.39 8.17 -11.42
C ILE A 331 7.52 7.55 -12.23
N TYR A 332 8.73 8.10 -12.12
CA TYR A 332 9.85 7.71 -12.99
C TYR A 332 10.22 6.23 -12.84
N GLY A 333 10.06 5.67 -11.65
CA GLY A 333 10.33 4.25 -11.41
C GLY A 333 9.33 3.28 -12.06
N TYR A 334 8.24 3.75 -12.67
CA TYR A 334 7.28 2.89 -13.37
C TYR A 334 7.28 3.07 -14.89
N LEU A 335 7.99 4.07 -15.45
CA LEU A 335 7.92 4.40 -16.89
C LEU A 335 8.25 3.22 -17.80
N GLY A 336 9.25 2.40 -17.43
CA GLY A 336 9.63 1.21 -18.18
C GLY A 336 8.54 0.13 -18.16
N ILE A 337 7.82 -0.01 -17.03
CA ILE A 337 6.69 -0.94 -16.90
C ILE A 337 5.53 -0.46 -17.76
N PHE A 338 5.16 0.81 -17.67
CA PHE A 338 4.07 1.35 -18.49
C PHE A 338 4.33 1.15 -19.98
N LYS A 339 5.56 1.44 -20.43
CA LYS A 339 5.98 1.22 -21.81
C LYS A 339 5.93 -0.27 -22.22
N SER A 340 6.36 -1.19 -21.36
CA SER A 340 6.34 -2.64 -21.66
C SER A 340 4.91 -3.20 -21.72
N ARG A 341 3.97 -2.54 -21.05
CA ARG A 341 2.53 -2.84 -21.09
C ARG A 341 1.76 -2.07 -22.17
N SER A 342 2.48 -1.39 -23.09
CA SER A 342 1.89 -0.62 -24.19
C SER A 342 1.01 0.56 -23.74
N ILE A 343 1.20 1.06 -22.52
CA ILE A 343 0.60 2.31 -22.05
C ILE A 343 1.39 3.46 -22.67
N ASN A 344 0.71 4.39 -23.35
CA ASN A 344 1.35 5.46 -24.08
C ASN A 344 1.72 6.62 -23.14
N ILE A 345 2.80 6.43 -22.39
CA ILE A 345 3.34 7.47 -21.52
C ILE A 345 4.33 8.37 -22.28
N GLN A 346 3.87 9.53 -22.73
CA GLN A 346 4.71 10.56 -23.35
C GLN A 346 5.41 11.45 -22.31
N MET A 347 6.09 10.82 -21.35
CA MET A 347 6.84 11.52 -20.30
C MET A 347 8.34 11.32 -20.46
N GLN A 348 9.10 12.41 -20.33
CA GLN A 348 10.56 12.38 -20.24
C GLN A 348 10.98 12.56 -18.78
N VAL A 349 11.97 11.78 -18.34
CA VAL A 349 12.57 11.95 -17.02
C VAL A 349 13.34 13.26 -16.95
N ASP A 350 12.92 14.14 -16.06
CA ASP A 350 13.55 15.44 -15.82
C ASP A 350 13.66 15.72 -14.31
N TYR A 351 14.88 15.64 -13.76
CA TYR A 351 15.17 15.98 -12.37
C TYR A 351 15.41 17.48 -12.15
N ALA A 352 15.38 18.31 -13.19
CA ALA A 352 15.34 19.77 -13.05
C ALA A 352 13.90 20.30 -12.88
N SER A 353 12.89 19.55 -13.33
CA SER A 353 11.47 19.86 -13.14
C SER A 353 11.04 19.79 -11.66
N THR A 354 10.03 20.59 -11.30
CA THR A 354 9.40 20.57 -9.97
C THR A 354 8.63 19.26 -9.75
N VAL A 355 8.43 18.86 -8.48
CA VAL A 355 7.66 17.67 -8.14
C VAL A 355 6.22 17.82 -8.61
N GLU A 356 5.66 19.01 -8.41
CA GLU A 356 4.29 19.39 -8.75
C GLU A 356 4.03 19.29 -10.25
N ASP A 357 4.96 19.77 -11.08
CA ASP A 357 4.84 19.66 -12.54
C ASP A 357 4.86 18.21 -13.00
N VAL A 358 5.71 17.38 -12.41
CA VAL A 358 5.77 15.94 -12.73
C VAL A 358 4.47 15.26 -12.34
N PHE A 359 3.94 15.54 -11.14
CA PHE A 359 2.70 14.93 -10.65
C PHE A 359 1.47 15.40 -11.44
N ARG A 360 1.37 16.69 -11.77
CA ARG A 360 0.32 17.23 -12.63
C ARG A 360 0.35 16.55 -14.01
N LYS A 361 1.48 16.60 -14.72
CA LYS A 361 1.64 15.97 -16.04
C LYS A 361 1.35 14.46 -16.00
N SER A 362 1.73 13.78 -14.92
CA SER A 362 1.45 12.34 -14.76
C SER A 362 -0.02 12.06 -14.57
N THR A 363 -0.73 12.91 -13.82
CA THR A 363 -2.19 12.81 -13.67
C THR A 363 -2.90 13.10 -15.00
N GLU A 364 -2.42 14.08 -15.79
CA GLU A 364 -2.95 14.35 -17.13
C GLU A 364 -2.84 13.11 -18.03
N ILE A 365 -1.66 12.49 -18.08
CA ILE A 365 -1.43 11.26 -18.85
C ILE A 365 -2.33 10.14 -18.35
N LEU A 366 -2.47 9.98 -17.03
CA LEU A 366 -3.34 8.97 -16.42
C LEU A 366 -4.79 9.11 -16.92
N ILE A 367 -5.33 10.32 -16.85
CA ILE A 367 -6.70 10.63 -17.29
C ILE A 367 -6.87 10.36 -18.79
N PHE A 368 -5.89 10.74 -19.62
CA PHE A 368 -5.95 10.53 -21.06
C PHE A 368 -5.81 9.06 -21.46
N GLU A 369 -4.90 8.31 -20.83
CA GLU A 369 -4.65 6.91 -21.19
C GLU A 369 -5.79 5.99 -20.71
N GLU A 370 -6.37 6.26 -19.54
CA GLU A 370 -7.43 5.41 -18.98
C GLU A 370 -8.84 5.89 -19.35
N GLN A 371 -8.98 7.12 -19.88
CA GLN A 371 -10.29 7.75 -20.15
C GLN A 371 -11.22 7.67 -18.93
N SER A 372 -10.64 7.85 -17.74
CA SER A 372 -11.31 7.69 -16.46
C SER A 372 -10.83 8.75 -15.46
N LEU A 373 -11.70 9.05 -14.50
CA LEU A 373 -11.42 9.86 -13.32
C LEU A 373 -11.35 9.01 -12.05
N ASP A 374 -11.21 7.68 -12.16
CA ASP A 374 -11.15 6.76 -11.04
C ASP A 374 -10.09 7.12 -9.98
N HIS A 375 -9.04 7.86 -10.36
CA HIS A 375 -8.03 8.33 -9.40
C HIS A 375 -8.60 9.31 -8.37
N PHE A 376 -9.75 9.94 -8.64
CA PHE A 376 -10.47 10.76 -7.66
C PHE A 376 -10.82 10.01 -6.38
N THR A 377 -10.89 8.68 -6.43
CA THR A 377 -11.16 7.87 -5.24
C THR A 377 -9.92 7.62 -4.38
N ASP A 378 -8.74 8.06 -4.80
CA ASP A 378 -7.53 7.96 -4.00
C ASP A 378 -7.48 9.09 -2.95
N PHE A 379 -7.11 8.73 -1.71
CA PHE A 379 -6.94 9.69 -0.61
C PHE A 379 -5.94 10.80 -0.95
N ASN A 380 -4.93 10.49 -1.75
CA ASN A 380 -3.90 11.44 -2.16
C ASN A 380 -4.36 12.46 -3.23
N VAL A 381 -5.65 12.48 -3.59
CA VAL A 381 -6.28 13.59 -4.32
C VAL A 381 -6.93 14.58 -3.35
N GLU A 382 -7.40 14.11 -2.19
CA GLU A 382 -8.11 14.95 -1.21
C GLU A 382 -7.17 16.05 -0.65
N PRO A 383 -7.51 17.34 -0.75
CA PRO A 383 -6.57 18.43 -0.47
C PRO A 383 -5.91 18.38 0.92
N GLN A 384 -6.63 17.87 1.93
CA GLN A 384 -6.11 17.77 3.31
C GLN A 384 -5.13 16.60 3.50
N CYS A 385 -5.20 15.60 2.62
CA CYS A 385 -4.36 14.42 2.66
C CYS A 385 -3.08 14.60 1.82
N ARG A 386 -2.92 15.71 1.09
CA ARG A 386 -1.75 15.93 0.21
C ARG A 386 -0.60 16.58 0.96
N SER A 387 0.61 16.09 0.68
CA SER A 387 1.85 16.75 1.08
C SER A 387 2.12 18.00 0.22
N LYS A 388 1.63 18.00 -1.04
CA LYS A 388 1.79 19.08 -2.02
C LYS A 388 0.51 19.89 -2.18
N THR A 389 0.40 21.00 -1.45
CA THR A 389 -0.80 21.85 -1.44
C THR A 389 -0.98 22.72 -2.67
N SER A 390 0.09 22.93 -3.45
CA SER A 390 0.10 23.72 -4.69
C SER A 390 -0.45 22.98 -5.91
N LEU A 391 -0.70 21.67 -5.80
CA LEU A 391 -1.30 20.90 -6.87
C LEU A 391 -2.75 21.30 -7.14
N PRO A 392 -3.19 21.35 -8.41
CA PRO A 392 -4.60 21.47 -8.76
C PRO A 392 -5.45 20.44 -8.00
N SER A 393 -6.67 20.77 -7.60
CA SER A 393 -7.47 19.89 -6.71
C SER A 393 -7.83 18.53 -7.32
N TRP A 394 -7.79 18.42 -8.64
CA TRP A 394 -7.99 17.17 -9.39
C TRP A 394 -6.71 16.34 -9.57
N ALA A 395 -5.54 16.91 -9.25
CA ALA A 395 -4.24 16.28 -9.45
C ALA A 395 -3.86 15.39 -8.26
N ARG A 396 -3.30 14.22 -8.58
CA ARG A 396 -2.90 13.20 -7.61
C ARG A 396 -1.53 13.53 -7.01
N ASP A 397 -1.41 13.47 -5.69
CA ASP A 397 -0.11 13.53 -4.99
C ASP A 397 0.50 12.12 -4.93
N PHE A 398 1.39 11.81 -5.86
CA PHE A 398 2.03 10.49 -5.93
C PHE A 398 3.04 10.24 -4.80
N GLY A 399 3.41 11.27 -4.03
CA GLY A 399 4.37 11.16 -2.92
C GLY A 399 3.76 10.70 -1.61
N ASN A 400 2.42 10.70 -1.47
CA ASN A 400 1.75 10.20 -0.27
C ASN A 400 1.44 8.69 -0.41
N LEU A 401 1.99 7.91 0.51
CA LEU A 401 1.94 6.44 0.57
C LEU A 401 0.72 5.89 1.32
N VAL A 402 -0.12 6.76 1.89
CA VAL A 402 -1.34 6.33 2.57
C VAL A 402 -2.38 5.96 1.52
N ASN A 403 -2.46 4.68 1.17
CA ASN A 403 -3.53 4.13 0.34
C ASN A 403 -4.23 2.99 1.07
N ASP A 404 -5.37 3.31 1.68
CA ASP A 404 -6.42 2.33 1.96
C ASP A 404 -7.14 2.01 0.64
N PHE A 405 -6.45 1.36 -0.30
CA PHE A 405 -7.10 0.94 -1.53
C PHE A 405 -8.08 -0.20 -1.24
N CYS A 406 -9.37 0.06 -1.44
CA CYS A 406 -10.40 -0.96 -1.44
C CYS A 406 -11.00 -1.06 -2.85
N PRO A 407 -10.78 -2.18 -3.57
CA PRO A 407 -11.33 -2.38 -4.90
C PRO A 407 -12.83 -2.68 -4.76
N LEU A 408 -13.65 -1.64 -4.65
CA LEU A 408 -15.10 -1.78 -4.65
C LEU A 408 -15.70 -0.78 -5.62
N ARG A 409 -15.97 -1.29 -6.83
CA ARG A 409 -16.94 -0.70 -7.75
C ARG A 409 -18.32 -0.74 -7.10
N VAL A 410 -19.10 0.32 -7.26
CA VAL A 410 -20.55 0.34 -7.00
C VAL A 410 -21.24 0.13 -8.36
N PRO A 411 -21.55 -1.13 -8.76
CA PRO A 411 -22.03 -1.45 -10.10
C PRO A 411 -23.34 -0.74 -10.46
N GLU A 412 -24.11 -0.33 -9.45
CA GLU A 412 -25.38 0.38 -9.61
C GLU A 412 -25.17 1.79 -10.19
N ILE A 413 -24.10 2.51 -9.78
CA ILE A 413 -23.77 3.84 -10.32
C ILE A 413 -23.25 3.72 -11.76
N GLU A 414 -22.42 2.71 -12.03
CA GLU A 414 -21.96 2.37 -13.39
C GLU A 414 -23.15 1.98 -14.28
N GLY A 415 -24.17 1.29 -13.78
CA GLY A 415 -25.40 1.01 -14.52
C GLY A 415 -26.29 2.24 -14.77
N LEU A 416 -26.35 3.16 -13.80
CA LEU A 416 -27.15 4.40 -13.86
C LEU A 416 -26.56 5.45 -14.81
N LEU A 417 -25.23 5.59 -14.84
CA LEU A 417 -24.53 6.53 -15.71
C LEU A 417 -23.99 5.88 -16.99
N GLY A 418 -23.71 4.57 -16.96
CA GLY A 418 -22.97 3.84 -18.00
C GLY A 418 -23.80 3.26 -19.15
N SER A 419 -25.09 3.58 -19.25
CA SER A 419 -25.80 3.50 -20.54
C SER A 419 -25.62 4.77 -21.39
N VAL A 420 -25.01 5.83 -20.84
CA VAL A 420 -24.82 7.11 -21.53
C VAL A 420 -23.35 7.29 -21.92
N GLN A 421 -23.09 6.99 -23.18
CA GLN A 421 -21.94 7.41 -24.00
C GLN A 421 -20.61 6.67 -23.77
N THR A 422 -20.58 5.44 -24.26
CA THR A 422 -19.39 4.70 -24.73
C THR A 422 -18.63 5.40 -25.88
N GLY A 423 -18.44 6.73 -25.82
CA GLY A 423 -17.70 7.42 -26.89
C GLY A 423 -17.28 8.88 -26.69
N GLN A 424 -17.78 9.64 -25.70
CA GLN A 424 -17.37 11.04 -25.51
C GLN A 424 -17.50 11.53 -24.06
N GLN A 425 -16.76 10.94 -23.12
CA GLN A 425 -16.38 11.71 -21.94
C GLN A 425 -15.29 12.70 -22.40
N ARG A 426 -15.69 13.89 -22.86
CA ARG A 426 -14.74 14.94 -23.21
C ARG A 426 -14.19 15.54 -21.92
N VAL A 427 -13.07 15.00 -21.48
CA VAL A 427 -12.22 15.66 -20.50
C VAL A 427 -11.35 16.68 -21.24
N LEU A 428 -11.32 17.91 -20.75
CA LEU A 428 -10.47 18.99 -21.26
C LEU A 428 -9.50 19.42 -20.17
N LEU A 429 -8.22 19.42 -20.48
CA LEU A 429 -7.14 19.84 -19.59
C LEU A 429 -6.49 21.11 -20.14
N GLU A 430 -6.52 22.19 -19.35
CA GLU A 430 -5.99 23.50 -19.71
C GLU A 430 -5.21 24.10 -18.53
N GLY A 431 -3.90 23.86 -18.49
CA GLY A 431 -3.05 24.30 -17.39
C GLY A 431 -3.46 23.64 -16.07
N ASP A 432 -3.90 24.43 -15.09
CA ASP A 432 -4.37 23.95 -13.79
C ASP A 432 -5.85 23.55 -13.81
N TYR A 433 -6.54 23.63 -14.95
CA TYR A 433 -7.97 23.34 -15.03
C TYR A 433 -8.26 21.99 -15.68
N LEU A 434 -9.18 21.24 -15.07
CA LEU A 434 -9.76 20.02 -15.60
C LEU A 434 -11.26 20.24 -15.78
N THR A 435 -11.77 20.15 -17.01
CA THR A 435 -13.21 20.19 -17.27
C THR A 435 -13.71 18.79 -17.60
N ALA A 436 -14.69 18.31 -16.84
CA ALA A 436 -15.31 17.01 -17.03
C ALA A 436 -16.83 17.11 -17.01
N ARG A 437 -17.51 16.13 -17.58
CA ARG A 437 -18.98 16.04 -17.55
C ARG A 437 -19.41 15.32 -16.27
N GLY A 438 -20.30 15.92 -15.50
CA GLY A 438 -20.81 15.34 -14.25
C GLY A 438 -22.23 15.79 -13.95
N LEU A 439 -22.82 15.23 -12.89
CA LEU A 439 -24.17 15.55 -12.44
C LEU A 439 -24.12 16.06 -11.00
N ILE A 440 -24.45 17.34 -10.79
CA ILE A 440 -24.64 17.89 -9.45
C ILE A 440 -26.02 17.43 -8.94
N ILE A 441 -26.02 16.60 -7.90
CA ILE A 441 -27.26 16.04 -7.35
C ILE A 441 -27.89 17.03 -6.37
N ASP A 442 -27.08 17.59 -5.48
CA ASP A 442 -27.55 18.39 -4.37
C ASP A 442 -26.45 19.27 -3.78
N SER A 443 -26.82 20.15 -2.84
CA SER A 443 -25.92 21.01 -2.08
C SER A 443 -26.07 20.74 -0.59
N ILE A 444 -24.96 20.87 0.12
CA ILE A 444 -24.84 20.57 1.55
C ILE A 444 -25.38 21.73 2.39
N GLN A 445 -26.21 21.40 3.39
CA GLN A 445 -26.86 22.37 4.27
C GLN A 445 -26.34 22.30 5.70
N ASP A 446 -26.08 21.10 6.21
CA ASP A 446 -25.58 20.88 7.56
C ASP A 446 -24.31 20.04 7.52
N VAL A 447 -23.31 20.38 8.35
CA VAL A 447 -22.04 19.67 8.45
C VAL A 447 -21.59 19.61 9.90
N SER A 448 -21.12 18.45 10.36
CA SER A 448 -20.50 18.29 11.67
C SER A 448 -19.05 18.79 11.68
N ASN A 449 -18.46 18.90 12.87
CA ASN A 449 -16.99 19.00 12.97
C ASN A 449 -16.32 17.74 12.40
N ASN A 450 -15.04 17.83 12.03
CA ASN A 450 -14.25 16.64 11.75
C ASN A 450 -14.19 15.78 13.02
N LEU A 451 -14.32 14.46 12.84
CA LEU A 451 -14.22 13.51 13.92
C LEU A 451 -12.78 13.47 14.46
N CYS A 452 -12.64 13.66 15.76
CA CYS A 452 -11.42 13.45 16.51
C CYS A 452 -11.72 12.64 17.77
N ASP A 453 -10.70 12.07 18.41
CA ASP A 453 -10.88 11.24 19.61
C ASP A 453 -11.74 11.93 20.69
N ALA A 454 -11.58 13.25 20.84
CA ALA A 454 -12.29 14.05 21.83
C ALA A 454 -13.80 14.23 21.54
N ASN A 455 -14.22 14.27 20.27
CA ASN A 455 -15.60 14.57 19.88
C ASN A 455 -16.32 13.40 19.21
N PHE A 456 -15.60 12.30 18.91
CA PHE A 456 -16.12 11.14 18.19
C PHE A 456 -17.36 10.52 18.85
N PRO A 457 -17.37 10.23 20.18
CA PRO A 457 -18.56 9.68 20.83
C PRO A 457 -19.78 10.60 20.74
N GLN A 458 -19.56 11.91 20.93
CA GLN A 458 -20.63 12.90 20.94
C GLN A 458 -21.27 13.05 19.55
N ILE A 459 -20.45 13.17 18.50
CA ILE A 459 -20.95 13.34 17.12
C ILE A 459 -21.65 12.06 16.65
N LEU A 460 -21.11 10.88 16.98
CA LEU A 460 -21.72 9.60 16.62
C LEU A 460 -23.10 9.46 17.27
N LEU A 461 -23.19 9.74 18.57
CA LEU A 461 -24.44 9.67 19.32
C LEU A 461 -25.46 10.72 18.84
N GLN A 462 -25.04 11.96 18.61
CA GLN A 462 -25.92 13.00 18.08
C GLN A 462 -26.45 12.66 16.68
N THR A 463 -25.60 12.09 15.83
CA THR A 463 -26.00 11.62 14.50
C THR A 463 -27.01 10.48 14.62
N PHE A 464 -26.77 9.53 15.51
CA PHE A 464 -27.69 8.42 15.81
C PHE A 464 -29.05 8.90 16.26
N ILE A 465 -29.08 9.82 17.22
CA ILE A 465 -30.33 10.38 17.73
C ILE A 465 -31.05 11.21 16.65
N SER A 466 -30.32 12.01 15.87
CA SER A 466 -30.90 12.77 14.76
C SER A 466 -31.58 11.86 13.74
N ARG A 467 -31.02 10.67 13.45
CA ARG A 467 -31.66 9.69 12.54
C ARG A 467 -32.95 9.13 13.11
N LEU A 468 -32.96 8.86 14.41
CA LEU A 468 -34.15 8.38 15.11
C LEU A 468 -35.26 9.43 15.14
N SER A 469 -34.91 10.71 15.20
CA SER A 469 -35.87 11.82 15.17
C SER A 469 -36.74 11.84 13.91
N GLY A 470 -36.31 11.19 12.81
CA GLY A 470 -37.09 11.07 11.57
C GLY A 470 -38.26 10.08 11.64
N PHE A 471 -38.26 9.16 12.63
CA PHE A 471 -39.32 8.18 12.80
C PHE A 471 -40.45 8.74 13.68
N THR A 472 -41.69 8.31 13.40
CA THR A 472 -42.88 8.70 14.19
C THR A 472 -43.02 7.93 15.50
N GLU A 473 -42.42 6.74 15.58
CA GLU A 473 -42.38 5.88 16.77
C GLU A 473 -40.99 5.23 16.92
N MET A 474 -40.52 5.07 18.16
CA MET A 474 -39.25 4.40 18.46
C MET A 474 -39.48 2.89 18.64
N THR A 475 -39.45 2.15 17.53
CA THR A 475 -39.53 0.68 17.53
C THR A 475 -38.13 0.06 17.37
N THR A 476 -37.97 -1.20 17.78
CA THR A 476 -36.73 -1.96 17.57
C THR A 476 -36.26 -1.94 16.11
N ALA A 477 -37.18 -2.10 15.15
CA ALA A 477 -36.84 -2.09 13.73
C ALA A 477 -36.29 -0.73 13.24
N ASN A 478 -36.79 0.38 13.79
CA ASN A 478 -36.30 1.73 13.46
C ASN A 478 -34.90 1.96 14.06
N ILE A 479 -34.66 1.43 15.25
CA ILE A 479 -33.35 1.45 15.92
C ILE A 479 -32.33 0.64 15.12
N ASP A 480 -32.70 -0.56 14.68
CA ASP A 480 -31.86 -1.41 13.85
C ASP A 480 -31.50 -0.76 12.52
N THR A 481 -32.47 -0.07 11.93
CA THR A 481 -32.27 0.67 10.69
C THR A 481 -31.30 1.84 10.89
N ALA A 482 -31.50 2.66 11.93
CA ALA A 482 -30.60 3.79 12.24
C ALA A 482 -29.16 3.34 12.54
N ALA A 483 -29.00 2.21 13.26
CA ALA A 483 -27.68 1.67 13.59
C ALA A 483 -26.96 1.12 12.37
N ARG A 484 -27.65 0.33 11.55
CA ARG A 484 -27.10 -0.20 10.29
C ARG A 484 -26.67 0.93 9.36
N GLU A 485 -27.50 1.97 9.26
CA GLU A 485 -27.21 3.17 8.50
C GLU A 485 -25.92 3.86 8.97
N ILE A 486 -25.76 4.08 10.28
CA ILE A 486 -24.59 4.77 10.83
C ILE A 486 -23.34 3.93 10.71
N ARG A 487 -23.44 2.63 10.95
CA ARG A 487 -22.35 1.69 10.68
C ARG A 487 -21.90 1.76 9.22
N GLN A 488 -22.82 1.79 8.26
CA GLN A 488 -22.47 1.94 6.84
C GLN A 488 -21.71 3.23 6.52
N CYS A 489 -21.87 4.29 7.33
CA CYS A 489 -21.06 5.51 7.20
C CYS A 489 -19.61 5.38 7.72
N PHE A 490 -19.29 4.35 8.51
CA PHE A 490 -17.95 4.19 9.08
C PHE A 490 -17.24 2.93 8.60
N ASP A 491 -17.97 2.01 7.96
CA ASP A 491 -17.43 0.86 7.26
C ASP A 491 -16.76 1.28 5.93
N ARG A 492 -15.65 2.04 6.01
CA ARG A 492 -14.89 2.48 4.83
C ARG A 492 -14.32 1.33 3.98
N THR A 493 -14.23 0.10 4.51
CA THR A 493 -13.57 -1.07 3.84
C THR A 493 -14.07 -2.47 4.28
N SER A 494 -15.30 -2.61 4.78
CA SER A 494 -15.72 -3.77 5.59
C SER A 494 -15.84 -5.15 4.93
N ARG A 495 -15.28 -5.40 3.74
CA ARG A 495 -15.27 -6.76 3.14
C ARG A 495 -13.96 -7.55 3.29
N LEU A 496 -12.85 -6.94 3.75
CA LEU A 496 -11.57 -7.65 3.92
C LEU A 496 -11.44 -8.41 5.25
N SER A 497 -12.35 -8.20 6.20
CA SER A 497 -12.41 -8.99 7.43
C SER A 497 -13.41 -10.13 7.24
N THR A 498 -12.92 -11.37 7.27
CA THR A 498 -13.73 -12.60 7.27
C THR A 498 -14.59 -12.77 8.53
N GLN A 499 -14.53 -11.84 9.46
CA GLN A 499 -15.45 -11.74 10.58
C GLN A 499 -16.02 -10.32 10.65
N PRO A 500 -17.27 -10.09 10.19
CA PRO A 500 -17.97 -8.87 10.56
C PRO A 500 -17.96 -8.79 12.09
N SER A 501 -17.53 -7.68 12.65
CA SER A 501 -18.03 -7.34 13.99
C SER A 501 -19.56 -7.39 13.87
N GLY A 502 -20.20 -8.25 14.67
CA GLY A 502 -21.64 -8.47 14.60
C GLY A 502 -22.37 -7.15 14.80
N GLU A 503 -23.61 -7.05 14.32
CA GLU A 503 -24.48 -5.89 14.64
C GLU A 503 -24.46 -5.61 16.15
N GLU A 504 -24.44 -6.67 16.97
CA GLU A 504 -24.28 -6.67 18.43
C GLU A 504 -23.13 -5.80 18.94
N SER A 505 -21.96 -5.86 18.30
CA SER A 505 -20.77 -5.15 18.77
C SER A 505 -20.88 -3.63 18.49
N PHE A 506 -21.50 -3.22 17.37
CA PHE A 506 -21.77 -1.80 17.11
C PHE A 506 -22.83 -1.23 18.07
N PHE A 507 -23.84 -2.01 18.42
CA PHE A 507 -24.80 -1.59 19.43
C PHE A 507 -24.19 -1.49 20.83
N ALA A 508 -23.25 -2.38 21.18
CA ALA A 508 -22.48 -2.28 22.43
C ALA A 508 -21.78 -0.92 22.54
N LEU A 509 -21.21 -0.43 21.43
CA LEU A 509 -20.57 0.89 21.34
C LEU A 509 -21.55 2.05 21.52
N ILE A 510 -22.68 2.05 20.81
CA ILE A 510 -23.68 3.12 20.95
C ILE A 510 -24.27 3.12 22.39
N ALA A 511 -24.49 1.93 22.96
CA ALA A 511 -24.95 1.79 24.33
C ALA A 511 -23.92 2.29 25.35
N SER A 512 -22.64 2.01 25.17
CA SER A 512 -21.58 2.51 26.07
C SER A 512 -21.48 4.02 26.02
N PHE A 513 -21.55 4.64 24.83
CA PHE A 513 -21.55 6.09 24.68
C PHE A 513 -22.78 6.73 25.34
N HIS A 514 -23.95 6.11 25.23
CA HIS A 514 -25.16 6.59 25.93
C HIS A 514 -25.02 6.47 27.44
N ILE A 515 -24.46 5.37 27.96
CA ILE A 515 -24.19 5.15 29.39
C ILE A 515 -23.18 6.18 29.92
N ALA A 516 -22.09 6.42 29.17
CA ALA A 516 -21.10 7.44 29.51
C ALA A 516 -21.75 8.83 29.61
N LEU A 517 -22.56 9.21 28.61
CA LEU A 517 -23.31 10.46 28.61
C LEU A 517 -24.21 10.59 29.85
N LEU A 518 -25.01 9.57 30.16
CA LEU A 518 -25.89 9.56 31.33
C LEU A 518 -25.09 9.67 32.65
N THR A 519 -23.88 9.10 32.69
CA THR A 519 -22.98 9.17 33.84
C THR A 519 -22.42 10.59 34.02
N ASP A 520 -21.95 11.22 32.94
CA ASP A 520 -21.39 12.57 32.97
C ASP A 520 -22.43 13.62 33.41
N PHE A 521 -23.70 13.42 33.04
CA PHE A 521 -24.82 14.24 33.51
C PHE A 521 -25.34 13.86 34.91
N GLY A 522 -24.69 12.93 35.61
CA GLY A 522 -25.01 12.54 36.99
C GLY A 522 -26.35 11.80 37.13
N LEU A 523 -26.85 11.20 36.05
CA LEU A 523 -28.15 10.53 36.01
C LEU A 523 -28.10 9.07 36.42
N ILE A 524 -26.93 8.48 36.21
CA ILE A 524 -26.55 7.16 36.70
C ILE A 524 -25.23 7.32 37.47
N SER A 525 -25.04 6.53 38.53
CA SER A 525 -23.78 6.54 39.30
C SER A 525 -22.64 6.00 38.44
N SER A 526 -21.40 6.48 38.64
CA SER A 526 -20.21 6.10 37.85
C SER A 526 -20.11 4.58 37.63
N MET A 527 -20.47 4.13 36.43
CA MET A 527 -20.41 2.73 36.02
C MET A 527 -19.36 2.59 34.94
N THR A 528 -18.11 2.43 35.38
CA THR A 528 -16.98 2.18 34.49
C THR A 528 -16.33 0.86 34.92
N SER A 529 -17.02 -0.27 34.70
CA SER A 529 -16.39 -1.53 34.23
C SER A 529 -17.32 -2.74 34.23
N ASP A 530 -18.33 -2.84 35.10
CA ASP A 530 -19.11 -4.09 35.24
C ASP A 530 -20.61 -3.83 35.47
N LEU A 531 -21.39 -3.83 34.39
CA LEU A 531 -22.85 -3.85 34.48
C LEU A 531 -23.31 -5.26 34.81
N SER A 532 -23.55 -5.53 36.10
CA SER A 532 -24.19 -6.78 36.52
C SER A 532 -25.63 -6.86 36.00
N ALA A 533 -26.15 -8.07 35.82
CA ALA A 533 -27.56 -8.29 35.45
C ALA A 533 -28.55 -7.64 36.45
N GLU A 534 -28.12 -7.43 37.70
CA GLU A 534 -28.92 -6.83 38.77
C GLU A 534 -28.94 -5.30 38.69
N ASP A 535 -27.85 -4.68 38.25
CA ASP A 535 -27.77 -3.24 37.99
C ASP A 535 -28.50 -2.85 36.69
N SER A 536 -28.47 -3.73 35.69
CA SER A 536 -29.29 -3.65 34.47
C SER A 536 -30.79 -3.58 34.80
N LYS A 537 -31.23 -4.38 35.78
CA LYS A 537 -32.61 -4.37 36.28
C LYS A 537 -32.96 -3.09 37.04
N ARG A 538 -32.04 -2.53 37.83
CA ARG A 538 -32.23 -1.25 38.52
C ARG A 538 -32.34 -0.05 37.57
N LEU A 539 -31.61 -0.07 36.44
CA LEU A 539 -31.74 0.93 35.38
C LEU A 539 -33.10 0.84 34.68
N LEU A 540 -33.61 -0.37 34.46
CA LEU A 540 -34.92 -0.63 33.85
C LEU A 540 -36.09 -0.12 34.70
N ASP A 541 -35.94 -0.17 36.04
CA ASP A 541 -36.97 0.17 37.03
C ASP A 541 -37.05 1.67 37.37
N ARG A 542 -36.02 2.48 37.04
CA ARG A 542 -36.06 3.94 37.23
C ARG A 542 -36.83 4.61 36.10
N GLU A 543 -38.14 4.76 36.27
CA GLU A 543 -38.92 5.69 35.43
C GLU A 543 -38.50 7.14 35.74
N TYR A 544 -38.24 7.91 34.68
CA TYR A 544 -37.96 9.34 34.64
C TYR A 544 -36.57 9.82 35.11
N ILE A 545 -35.71 10.06 34.12
CA ILE A 545 -34.47 10.81 34.24
C ILE A 545 -34.71 12.24 33.72
N HIS A 546 -34.99 13.22 34.57
CA HIS A 546 -35.10 14.65 34.19
C HIS A 546 -34.09 15.52 34.95
N PRO A 547 -32.84 15.67 34.47
CA PRO A 547 -31.95 16.70 34.98
C PRO A 547 -32.21 18.02 34.24
N PRO A 548 -32.19 19.17 34.93
CA PRO A 548 -32.26 20.47 34.29
C PRO A 548 -31.15 20.69 33.25
N GLN A 549 -29.97 20.09 33.45
CA GLN A 549 -28.79 20.23 32.61
C GLN A 549 -28.99 19.68 31.19
N LEU A 550 -29.58 18.49 31.03
CA LEU A 550 -29.91 17.92 29.71
C LEU A 550 -30.96 18.75 28.97
N SER A 551 -31.97 19.25 29.69
CA SER A 551 -33.02 20.07 29.10
C SER A 551 -32.47 21.37 28.53
N THR A 552 -31.45 21.96 29.17
CA THR A 552 -30.71 23.10 28.61
C THR A 552 -29.79 22.72 27.45
N ALA A 553 -29.10 21.57 27.51
CA ALA A 553 -28.15 21.16 26.48
C ALA A 553 -28.82 20.74 25.15
N PHE A 554 -30.04 20.21 25.21
CA PHE A 554 -30.77 19.67 24.05
C PHE A 554 -32.14 20.32 23.84
N LYS A 555 -32.32 21.56 24.34
CA LYS A 555 -33.62 22.27 24.34
C LYS A 555 -34.25 22.44 22.96
N ASP A 556 -33.41 22.53 21.93
CA ASP A 556 -33.83 22.85 20.57
C ASP A 556 -34.29 21.62 19.76
N ASP A 557 -34.17 20.41 20.33
CA ASP A 557 -34.67 19.17 19.73
C ASP A 557 -35.41 18.29 20.77
N PRO A 558 -36.75 18.43 20.87
CA PRO A 558 -37.57 17.70 21.83
C PRO A 558 -37.50 16.17 21.71
N ARG A 559 -37.27 15.64 20.50
CA ARG A 559 -37.15 14.19 20.28
C ARG A 559 -35.78 13.70 20.71
N THR A 560 -34.73 14.47 20.48
CA THR A 560 -33.39 14.18 21.01
C THR A 560 -33.40 14.15 22.54
N PHE A 561 -34.07 15.12 23.17
CA PHE A 561 -34.27 15.12 24.61
C PHE A 561 -35.00 13.86 25.10
N GLU A 562 -36.14 13.51 24.48
CA GLU A 562 -36.90 12.30 24.80
C GLU A 562 -36.09 11.00 24.60
N CYS A 563 -35.25 10.95 23.57
CA CYS A 563 -34.39 9.81 23.23
C CYS A 563 -33.30 9.59 24.29
N ILE A 564 -32.63 10.66 24.75
CA ILE A 564 -31.61 10.59 25.80
C ILE A 564 -32.23 10.17 27.14
N GLN A 565 -33.45 10.63 27.43
CA GLN A 565 -34.19 10.28 28.64
C GLN A 565 -34.72 8.84 28.62
N ASN A 566 -35.02 8.32 27.44
CA ASN A 566 -35.49 6.96 27.26
C ASN A 566 -34.31 6.00 27.23
N ILE A 567 -34.22 5.14 28.25
CA ILE A 567 -33.22 4.07 28.38
C ILE A 567 -33.43 2.99 27.28
N ILE A 568 -34.31 3.19 26.29
CA ILE A 568 -34.72 2.20 25.26
C ILE A 568 -33.53 1.44 24.66
N PHE A 569 -32.40 2.11 24.36
CA PHE A 569 -31.20 1.45 23.83
C PHE A 569 -30.49 0.55 24.84
N VAL A 570 -30.35 1.02 26.08
CA VAL A 570 -29.80 0.24 27.17
C VAL A 570 -30.73 -0.93 27.49
N LYS A 571 -32.07 -0.72 27.51
CA LYS A 571 -33.08 -1.78 27.65
C LYS A 571 -32.97 -2.82 26.54
N TRP A 572 -32.78 -2.38 25.30
CA TRP A 572 -32.60 -3.24 24.13
C TRP A 572 -31.29 -4.03 24.23
N SER A 573 -30.17 -3.37 24.53
CA SER A 573 -28.85 -3.99 24.64
C SER A 573 -28.80 -5.04 25.76
N ILE A 574 -29.48 -4.76 26.89
CA ILE A 574 -29.68 -5.73 27.98
C ILE A 574 -30.56 -6.90 27.51
N SER A 575 -31.66 -6.64 26.79
CA SER A 575 -32.55 -7.70 26.27
C SER A 575 -31.82 -8.65 25.31
N GLN A 576 -30.87 -8.13 24.53
CA GLN A 576 -30.01 -8.90 23.63
C GLN A 576 -28.77 -9.49 24.31
N HIS A 577 -28.63 -9.36 25.64
CA HIS A 577 -27.51 -9.90 26.44
C HIS A 577 -26.13 -9.32 26.10
N ILE A 578 -26.08 -8.14 25.44
CA ILE A 578 -24.84 -7.51 24.95
C ILE A 578 -24.01 -6.88 26.10
N VAL A 579 -24.66 -6.46 27.18
CA VAL A 579 -24.09 -5.56 28.19
C VAL A 579 -23.33 -6.28 29.33
N SER A 580 -23.53 -7.58 29.55
CA SER A 580 -23.06 -8.24 30.79
C SER A 580 -21.77 -9.07 30.70
N GLU A 581 -21.40 -9.63 29.54
CA GLU A 581 -20.19 -10.48 29.42
C GLU A 581 -19.25 -10.06 28.27
N ASP A 582 -19.78 -9.54 27.17
CA ASP A 582 -19.00 -9.24 25.95
C ASP A 582 -18.72 -7.75 25.71
N MET A 583 -19.26 -6.86 26.54
CA MET A 583 -19.22 -5.40 26.34
C MET A 583 -17.78 -4.85 26.23
N PRO A 584 -16.84 -5.14 27.16
CA PRO A 584 -15.47 -4.62 27.06
C PRO A 584 -14.69 -5.14 25.84
N ALA A 585 -14.91 -6.41 25.45
CA ALA A 585 -14.27 -7.02 24.28
C ALA A 585 -14.85 -6.46 22.96
N CYS A 586 -16.16 -6.24 22.92
CA CYS A 586 -16.84 -5.61 21.78
C CYS A 586 -16.42 -4.14 21.61
N LEU A 587 -16.29 -3.38 22.70
CA LEU A 587 -15.82 -1.99 22.67
C LEU A 587 -14.40 -1.90 22.16
N GLN A 588 -13.47 -2.66 22.75
CA GLN A 588 -12.06 -2.56 22.40
C GLN A 588 -11.81 -2.86 20.91
N LEU A 589 -12.53 -3.82 20.32
CA LEU A 589 -12.37 -4.18 18.91
C LEU A 589 -13.05 -3.19 17.95
N LEU A 590 -14.12 -2.51 18.35
CA LEU A 590 -14.83 -1.54 17.50
C LEU A 590 -14.36 -0.12 17.65
N GLU A 591 -14.01 0.33 18.86
CA GLU A 591 -13.40 1.64 19.09
C GLU A 591 -12.13 1.74 18.25
N ILE A 592 -11.21 0.77 18.36
CA ILE A 592 -9.99 0.73 17.55
C ILE A 592 -10.30 0.77 16.04
N ARG A 593 -11.24 -0.07 15.57
CA ARG A 593 -11.55 -0.17 14.13
C ARG A 593 -12.24 1.07 13.57
N LEU A 594 -13.10 1.72 14.37
CA LEU A 594 -13.80 2.93 13.96
C LEU A 594 -12.89 4.14 14.09
N GLU A 595 -12.09 4.26 15.14
CA GLU A 595 -11.10 5.33 15.31
C GLU A 595 -10.09 5.31 14.16
N GLU A 596 -9.45 4.17 13.88
CA GLU A 596 -8.44 4.07 12.81
C GLU A 596 -8.96 4.52 11.43
N LYS A 597 -10.27 4.36 11.16
CA LYS A 597 -10.85 4.59 9.82
C LYS A 597 -11.72 5.83 9.71
N SER A 598 -12.25 6.34 10.82
CA SER A 598 -13.28 7.40 10.83
C SER A 598 -12.75 8.76 11.24
N LEU A 599 -11.58 8.83 11.86
CA LEU A 599 -11.02 10.12 12.27
C LEU A 599 -10.77 11.02 11.04
N GLY A 600 -11.02 12.31 11.23
CA GLY A 600 -10.88 13.35 10.23
C GLY A 600 -12.11 13.58 9.35
N VAL A 601 -13.04 12.62 9.24
CA VAL A 601 -14.23 12.81 8.39
C VAL A 601 -15.27 13.68 9.09
N ASN A 602 -16.18 14.27 8.33
CA ASN A 602 -17.35 14.98 8.84
C ASN A 602 -18.63 14.35 8.28
N ILE A 603 -19.72 14.47 9.02
CA ILE A 603 -21.04 13.99 8.64
C ILE A 603 -21.79 15.17 8.06
N PHE A 604 -22.52 14.96 6.96
CA PHE A 604 -23.29 16.02 6.33
C PHE A 604 -24.75 15.62 6.09
N LYS A 605 -25.56 16.66 5.89
CA LYS A 605 -26.92 16.58 5.36
C LYS A 605 -27.10 17.63 4.27
N SER A 606 -27.78 17.23 3.21
CA SER A 606 -28.02 18.03 2.00
C SER A 606 -29.45 18.53 1.91
N SER A 607 -29.72 19.45 0.97
CA SER A 607 -31.00 20.16 0.86
C SER A 607 -32.20 19.28 0.52
N LYS A 608 -31.99 18.20 -0.23
CA LYS A 608 -32.99 17.19 -0.59
C LYS A 608 -33.04 16.05 0.44
N GLY A 609 -32.31 16.17 1.55
CA GLY A 609 -32.34 15.23 2.66
C GLY A 609 -31.36 14.07 2.57
N PHE A 610 -30.50 14.01 1.54
CA PHE A 610 -29.41 13.02 1.53
C PHE A 610 -28.46 13.30 2.68
N GLY A 611 -27.95 12.23 3.29
CA GLY A 611 -26.91 12.33 4.28
C GLY A 611 -25.84 11.29 4.07
N GLY A 612 -24.71 11.50 4.75
CA GLY A 612 -23.51 10.74 4.48
C GLY A 612 -22.32 11.28 5.26
N HIS A 613 -21.12 10.86 4.85
CA HIS A 613 -19.89 11.44 5.37
C HIS A 613 -18.99 11.92 4.22
N GLY A 614 -18.27 12.99 4.51
CA GLY A 614 -17.32 13.61 3.60
C GLY A 614 -15.96 12.93 3.54
N PRO A 615 -15.03 13.52 2.78
CA PRO A 615 -13.63 13.08 2.67
C PRO A 615 -12.86 13.24 3.99
N GLY A 616 -11.64 12.72 4.00
CA GLY A 616 -10.71 12.87 5.11
C GLY A 616 -10.36 14.32 5.39
N GLY A 617 -10.26 14.65 6.66
CA GLY A 617 -9.90 15.97 7.14
C GLY A 617 -8.94 15.92 8.33
N GLN A 618 -8.52 17.08 8.80
CA GLN A 618 -7.66 17.20 9.99
C GLN A 618 -8.38 16.68 11.24
N THR A 619 -7.62 15.96 12.06
CA THR A 619 -8.08 15.38 13.33
C THR A 619 -7.85 16.31 14.52
N ASP A 620 -7.24 17.47 14.31
CA ASP A 620 -7.01 18.46 15.37
C ASP A 620 -8.35 19.04 15.87
N GLU A 621 -8.49 19.16 17.18
CA GLU A 621 -9.69 19.73 17.79
C GLU A 621 -9.89 21.18 17.35
N GLY A 622 -11.06 21.49 16.80
CA GLY A 622 -11.38 22.83 16.27
C GLY A 622 -10.92 23.10 14.84
N ALA A 623 -10.30 22.13 14.16
CA ALA A 623 -10.04 22.23 12.73
C ALA A 623 -11.33 22.40 11.94
N LEU A 624 -11.28 23.21 10.88
CA LEU A 624 -12.44 23.43 10.03
C LEU A 624 -12.82 22.14 9.29
N PRO A 625 -14.12 21.83 9.18
CA PRO A 625 -14.58 20.69 8.41
C PRO A 625 -14.07 20.70 6.97
N ALA A 626 -13.69 19.53 6.46
CA ALA A 626 -13.25 19.39 5.07
C ALA A 626 -14.35 19.81 4.10
N VAL A 627 -15.57 19.37 4.38
CA VAL A 627 -16.80 19.76 3.69
C VAL A 627 -17.40 20.99 4.36
N ARG A 628 -18.05 21.86 3.60
CA ARG A 628 -18.71 23.06 4.11
C ARG A 628 -20.16 23.14 3.61
N VAL A 629 -20.95 23.91 4.35
CA VAL A 629 -22.28 24.34 3.90
C VAL A 629 -22.12 25.07 2.56
N GLY A 630 -22.94 24.71 1.58
CA GLY A 630 -22.87 25.20 0.21
C GLY A 630 -22.05 24.33 -0.75
N ASP A 631 -21.23 23.38 -0.25
CA ASP A 631 -20.54 22.43 -1.14
C ASP A 631 -21.55 21.54 -1.88
N HIS A 632 -21.19 21.09 -3.07
CA HIS A 632 -22.06 20.29 -3.93
C HIS A 632 -21.67 18.81 -3.94
N ILE A 633 -22.68 17.96 -3.98
CA ILE A 633 -22.55 16.51 -4.21
C ILE A 633 -22.64 16.29 -5.72
N VAL A 634 -21.60 15.68 -6.30
CA VAL A 634 -21.51 15.43 -7.74
C VAL A 634 -21.21 13.97 -8.04
N LEU A 635 -21.79 13.45 -9.12
CA LEU A 635 -21.40 12.17 -9.73
C LEU A 635 -20.63 12.41 -11.03
N PHE A 636 -19.54 11.67 -11.21
CA PHE A 636 -18.83 11.58 -12.48
C PHE A 636 -19.06 10.19 -13.10
N PRO A 637 -19.31 10.07 -14.42
CA PRO A 637 -19.64 8.78 -15.05
C PRO A 637 -18.66 7.63 -14.82
N THR A 638 -17.38 7.93 -14.66
CA THR A 638 -16.30 6.95 -14.47
C THR A 638 -15.89 6.79 -13.02
N VAL A 639 -16.53 7.48 -12.08
CA VAL A 639 -16.16 7.41 -10.66
C VAL A 639 -17.26 6.66 -9.94
N ASP A 640 -16.89 5.56 -9.30
CA ASP A 640 -17.83 4.67 -8.60
C ASP A 640 -18.32 5.22 -7.25
N ARG A 641 -17.94 6.45 -6.90
CA ARG A 641 -18.31 7.14 -5.66
C ARG A 641 -18.72 8.58 -5.92
N PRO A 642 -19.66 9.11 -5.13
CA PRO A 642 -19.94 10.53 -5.09
C PRO A 642 -18.72 11.34 -4.70
N MET A 643 -18.60 12.52 -5.28
CA MET A 643 -17.55 13.48 -4.96
C MET A 643 -18.17 14.75 -4.35
N ILE A 644 -17.40 15.43 -3.52
CA ILE A 644 -17.73 16.77 -3.03
C ILE A 644 -16.89 17.80 -3.77
N ILE A 645 -17.55 18.84 -4.28
CA ILE A 645 -16.90 19.97 -4.94
C ILE A 645 -17.35 21.29 -4.30
N ARG A 646 -16.45 22.26 -4.25
CA ARG A 646 -16.70 23.60 -3.68
C ARG A 646 -16.53 24.66 -4.73
N GLU A 647 -17.52 25.54 -4.89
CA GLU A 647 -17.41 26.69 -5.79
C GLU A 647 -16.29 27.64 -5.35
N ARG A 648 -15.48 28.14 -6.29
CA ARG A 648 -14.42 29.10 -6.02
C ARG A 648 -14.98 30.52 -6.17
N GLU A 649 -14.86 31.32 -5.13
CA GLU A 649 -15.33 32.71 -5.16
C GLU A 649 -14.70 33.50 -6.31
N GLY A 650 -15.54 34.08 -7.18
CA GLY A 650 -15.10 34.90 -8.31
C GLY A 650 -14.57 34.14 -9.51
N GLU A 651 -14.65 32.81 -9.54
CA GLU A 651 -14.25 31.96 -10.67
C GLU A 651 -15.40 31.03 -11.07
N GLU A 652 -15.63 30.83 -12.37
CA GLU A 652 -16.52 29.75 -12.88
C GLU A 652 -15.80 28.39 -12.79
N ALA A 653 -15.39 28.01 -11.59
CA ALA A 653 -14.63 26.80 -11.32
C ALA A 653 -14.90 26.28 -9.89
N TYR A 654 -14.64 24.99 -9.70
CA TYR A 654 -14.79 24.30 -8.44
C TYR A 654 -13.45 23.74 -7.95
N THR A 655 -13.32 23.57 -6.64
CA THR A 655 -12.26 22.80 -5.99
C THR A 655 -12.81 21.42 -5.68
N LEU A 656 -12.12 20.36 -6.09
CA LEU A 656 -12.42 18.99 -5.66
C LEU A 656 -12.02 18.83 -4.19
N ILE A 657 -12.99 18.50 -3.33
CA ILE A 657 -12.77 18.34 -1.89
C ILE A 657 -12.44 16.88 -1.56
N GLY A 658 -13.06 15.92 -2.25
CA GLY A 658 -12.75 14.51 -2.12
C GLY A 658 -13.96 13.60 -2.21
N THR A 659 -13.76 12.34 -1.84
CA THR A 659 -14.80 11.31 -1.90
C THR A 659 -15.84 11.49 -0.82
N ALA A 660 -17.10 11.22 -1.13
CA ALA A 660 -18.16 11.13 -0.15
C ALA A 660 -18.89 9.81 -0.25
N HIS A 661 -19.32 9.30 0.90
CA HIS A 661 -20.37 8.30 0.94
C HIS A 661 -21.70 9.05 1.09
N VAL A 662 -22.64 8.81 0.18
CA VAL A 662 -23.97 9.41 0.21
C VAL A 662 -24.99 8.27 0.24
N ARG A 663 -25.90 8.28 1.20
CA ARG A 663 -26.93 7.24 1.31
C ARG A 663 -28.08 7.46 0.32
N ASN A 664 -28.78 6.39 0.00
CA ASN A 664 -30.02 6.38 -0.79
C ASN A 664 -29.91 7.01 -2.19
N LEU A 665 -28.68 7.06 -2.73
CA LEU A 665 -28.44 7.46 -4.12
C LEU A 665 -29.19 6.60 -5.14
N THR A 666 -29.35 5.31 -4.83
CA THR A 666 -30.08 4.35 -5.66
C THR A 666 -31.60 4.54 -5.59
N GLU A 667 -32.10 5.30 -4.60
CA GLU A 667 -33.52 5.63 -4.42
C GLU A 667 -33.90 6.96 -5.06
N ILE A 668 -32.95 7.68 -5.68
CA ILE A 668 -33.26 8.85 -6.48
C ILE A 668 -34.25 8.41 -7.56
N PRO A 669 -35.42 9.06 -7.69
CA PRO A 669 -36.32 8.82 -8.81
C PRO A 669 -35.64 9.38 -10.06
N TRP A 670 -34.76 8.59 -10.66
CA TRP A 670 -34.39 8.75 -12.06
C TRP A 670 -35.70 8.56 -12.80
N TYR A 671 -36.28 9.65 -13.31
CA TYR A 671 -37.55 9.59 -14.05
C TYR A 671 -37.47 8.44 -15.04
N GLU A 672 -38.35 7.44 -14.90
CA GLU A 672 -38.32 6.21 -15.70
C GLU A 672 -38.23 6.58 -17.20
N GLY A 673 -37.03 6.48 -17.77
CA GLY A 673 -36.76 6.74 -19.19
C GLY A 673 -36.03 8.05 -19.55
N GLU A 674 -35.79 8.99 -18.63
CA GLU A 674 -34.99 10.20 -18.93
C GLU A 674 -33.59 10.10 -18.31
N THR A 675 -32.57 10.10 -19.15
CA THR A 675 -31.18 10.17 -18.72
C THR A 675 -30.84 11.61 -18.32
N PRO A 676 -30.33 11.87 -17.11
CA PRO A 676 -30.05 13.23 -16.67
C PRO A 676 -28.98 13.88 -17.56
N GLU A 677 -29.23 15.13 -17.93
CA GLU A 677 -28.25 15.89 -18.70
C GLU A 677 -27.05 16.23 -17.82
N LEU A 678 -25.88 15.72 -18.19
CA LEU A 678 -24.62 16.07 -17.53
C LEU A 678 -24.31 17.55 -17.77
N THR A 679 -23.72 18.22 -16.79
CA THR A 679 -23.19 19.58 -16.91
C THR A 679 -21.68 19.55 -17.05
N SER A 680 -21.10 20.63 -17.59
CA SER A 680 -19.65 20.79 -17.62
C SER A 680 -19.16 21.34 -16.28
N ILE A 681 -18.31 20.59 -15.61
CA ILE A 681 -17.77 20.90 -14.29
C ILE A 681 -16.29 21.18 -14.46
N ARG A 682 -15.89 22.42 -14.21
CA ARG A 682 -14.52 22.89 -14.31
C ARG A 682 -13.87 22.85 -12.93
N LEU A 683 -12.88 21.98 -12.75
CA LEU A 683 -12.10 21.81 -11.53
C LEU A 683 -10.78 22.58 -11.64
N ARG A 684 -10.33 23.18 -10.54
CA ARG A 684 -9.02 23.83 -10.41
C ARG A 684 -8.27 23.31 -9.21
#